data_AF-A0A5K7YHP0-F1
#
_entry.id   AF-A0A5K7YHP0-F1
#
_cell.length_a   1.000
_cell.length_b   1.000
_cell.length_c   1.000
_cell.angle_alpha   90.00
_cell.angle_beta   90.00
_cell.angle_gamma   90.00
#
_symmetry.space_group_name_H-M   'P 1'
#
loop_
_entity.id
_entity.type
_entity.pdbx_description
1 polymer ?
#
loop_
_entity_poly.entity_id
_entity_poly.type
_entity_poly.pdbx_seq_one_letter_code
_entity_poly.pdbx_strand_id
1 'polypeptide(L)'
;MEQTIGKKKLKKILDSNNLQYTILKKYPGKNIKVFKNLLSLILLVFRFKPSIIHIQESGDIHYLSLFLFRVPIVVTVHDVLPHFGTKFKYNTLLQYVRRCVYKNVIVHGEKLKQEYLDNFNSKLKYLYSIPHGSLFSFKNDEEKIKEEKNTILFFGRMEKYKGLKFLIEACILVEREIPGFKVLIAGDGDDLKKRKNELSKKIFEVHDEFIPNEKVSGFFKRCTLVVLPYVEASQSGVVAMAFAFKKPVIATNVGSIPEMVENGNTGLIVSPHNSDDLKDAIVYLLNHNEIRKKFSNEISILTKKKFSWDSISIETEKVYQEVMNNKSKNSPVLNTKKSFKREIKPIRTSVITNEEELVKIKNIWCKLEDRDVEITPFQTYLWNKTWWEIYGKENKLFIIMLHLNNKPVAIFPFMIAHDKYLNVTIKKIQFIGTGKSDYLSPILNIDTNLAWLHAFNYLMDNNRLWHVIELQRLPIGLKAFEGLNNYLIERKYFHITRKDKHCQGCPTVKINTGWKDFLLKEKTKKTIQKIRHKYALLSKNGTISFLLVKEKKQIKQILNIIAEVENKSWKKNSETALFHSSEDYCFMLKVCSKFAEKGKLRLLGIFVENRLIVYRIGYLIKNKFFSYSTSYDPVYKKFSPGILLLKDTIQSCFDNRNIEYNHGRGEEKFKIDWSNSLDRFYRILIFNNRLSSLLIYTIDKFIVSIHGVL
;
A
#
# COMPACT_ATOMS: atom_id res chain seq x y z
N MET A 1 32.96 17.52 -1.32
CA MET A 1 33.70 18.65 -0.71
C MET A 1 35.21 18.46 -0.81
N GLU A 2 35.85 17.52 -0.10
CA GLU A 2 37.32 17.32 -0.26
C GLU A 2 37.72 16.92 -1.70
N GLN A 3 36.97 16.01 -2.32
CA GLN A 3 37.16 15.61 -3.73
C GLN A 3 36.85 16.72 -4.74
N THR A 4 36.18 17.79 -4.31
CA THR A 4 35.52 18.78 -5.19
C THR A 4 36.08 20.19 -5.03
N ILE A 5 36.87 20.44 -3.99
CA ILE A 5 37.45 21.75 -3.68
C ILE A 5 38.95 21.58 -3.42
N GLY A 6 39.42 20.35 -3.18
CA GLY A 6 40.78 20.06 -2.75
C GLY A 6 40.96 20.31 -1.25
N LYS A 7 41.68 19.41 -0.57
CA LYS A 7 41.86 19.41 0.89
C LYS A 7 42.42 20.73 1.45
N LYS A 8 43.36 21.35 0.74
CA LYS A 8 43.99 22.63 1.16
C LYS A 8 43.01 23.81 1.10
N LYS A 9 42.22 23.92 0.02
CA LYS A 9 41.27 25.02 -0.18
C LYS A 9 40.05 24.86 0.73
N LEU A 10 39.58 23.64 0.95
CA LEU A 10 38.53 23.35 1.94
C LEU A 10 38.99 23.75 3.35
N LYS A 11 40.20 23.37 3.76
CA LYS A 11 40.75 23.76 5.07
C LYS A 11 40.82 25.29 5.23
N LYS A 12 41.33 26.00 4.22
CA LYS A 12 41.40 27.46 4.21
C LYS A 12 40.02 28.13 4.39
N ILE A 13 38.99 27.62 3.71
CA ILE A 13 37.60 28.11 3.83
C ILE A 13 37.03 27.84 5.22
N LEU A 14 37.30 26.66 5.78
CA LEU A 14 36.79 26.28 7.09
C LEU A 14 37.45 27.11 8.20
N ASP A 15 38.78 27.27 8.14
CA ASP A 15 39.56 28.06 9.08
C ASP A 15 39.14 29.54 9.03
N SER A 16 38.92 30.11 7.84
CA SER A 16 38.50 31.52 7.68
C SER A 16 37.10 31.82 8.21
N ASN A 17 36.25 30.79 8.37
CA ASN A 17 34.89 30.92 8.89
C ASN A 17 34.73 30.35 10.31
N ASN A 18 35.85 30.03 10.98
CA ASN A 18 35.90 29.43 12.31
C ASN A 18 35.05 28.13 12.41
N LEU A 19 35.04 27.33 11.34
CA LEU A 19 34.26 26.10 11.25
C LEU A 19 35.11 24.88 11.63
N GLN A 20 34.69 24.17 12.68
CA GLN A 20 35.25 22.86 12.99
C GLN A 20 34.69 21.79 12.07
N TYR A 21 35.55 20.92 11.53
CA TYR A 21 35.13 19.78 10.72
C TYR A 21 35.77 18.48 11.21
N THR A 22 35.06 17.38 11.02
CA THR A 22 35.57 16.03 11.30
C THR A 22 35.15 15.11 10.17
N ILE A 23 36.11 14.39 9.60
CA ILE A 23 35.87 13.48 8.49
C ILE A 23 35.65 12.08 9.03
N LEU A 24 34.46 11.55 8.82
CA LEU A 24 34.16 10.14 9.07
C LEU A 24 34.41 9.35 7.80
N LYS A 25 35.27 8.33 7.86
CA LYS A 25 35.53 7.45 6.70
C LYS A 25 34.26 6.65 6.38
N LYS A 26 33.81 6.65 5.13
CA LYS A 26 32.64 5.87 4.70
C LYS A 26 33.02 4.39 4.61
N TYR A 27 32.40 3.54 5.43
CA TYR A 27 32.60 2.09 5.39
C TYR A 27 31.34 1.40 4.87
N PRO A 28 31.37 0.72 3.72
CA PRO A 28 30.27 -0.14 3.32
C PRO A 28 30.23 -1.40 4.22
N GLY A 29 29.06 -1.70 4.82
CA GLY A 29 28.78 -2.99 5.48
C GLY A 29 28.85 -3.03 7.02
N LYS A 30 28.47 -4.18 7.61
CA LYS A 30 28.40 -4.49 9.06
C LYS A 30 29.78 -4.81 9.67
N ASN A 31 30.78 -3.96 9.47
CA ASN A 31 32.11 -4.18 10.03
C ASN A 31 32.31 -3.44 11.37
N ILE A 32 33.23 -3.93 12.21
CA ILE A 32 33.77 -3.26 13.43
C ILE A 32 34.10 -1.77 13.22
N LYS A 33 34.35 -1.36 11.97
CA LYS A 33 34.64 0.02 11.58
C LYS A 33 33.42 0.95 11.60
N VAL A 34 32.18 0.42 11.49
CA VAL A 34 30.94 1.20 11.72
C VAL A 34 30.83 1.61 13.18
N PHE A 35 31.22 0.72 14.10
CA PHE A 35 31.25 1.01 15.53
C PHE A 35 32.24 2.12 15.86
N LYS A 36 33.39 2.18 15.16
CA LYS A 36 34.35 3.30 15.30
C LYS A 36 33.73 4.64 14.90
N ASN A 37 33.03 4.72 13.76
CA ASN A 37 32.36 5.97 13.37
C ASN A 37 31.24 6.38 14.34
N LEU A 38 30.50 5.40 14.87
CA LEU A 38 29.48 5.62 15.89
C LEU A 38 30.10 6.20 17.17
N LEU A 39 31.20 5.60 17.65
CA LEU A 39 31.92 6.09 18.82
C LEU A 39 32.52 7.48 18.58
N SER A 40 33.11 7.72 17.41
CA SER A 40 33.62 9.05 17.04
C SER A 40 32.53 10.12 17.04
N LEU A 41 31.34 9.79 16.54
CA LEU A 41 30.20 10.70 16.52
C LEU A 41 29.69 10.99 17.94
N ILE A 42 29.61 9.96 18.78
CA ILE A 42 29.28 10.09 20.22
C ILE A 42 30.29 11.01 20.92
N LEU A 43 31.59 10.76 20.75
CA LEU A 43 32.66 11.58 21.33
C LEU A 43 32.63 13.02 20.83
N LEU A 44 32.32 13.22 19.54
CA LEU A 44 32.18 14.55 18.96
C LEU A 44 31.03 15.33 19.61
N VAL A 45 29.87 14.70 19.80
CA VAL A 45 28.73 15.31 20.50
C VAL A 45 29.09 15.66 21.95
N PHE A 46 29.78 14.77 22.66
CA PHE A 46 30.23 15.04 24.03
C PHE A 46 31.24 16.19 24.12
N ARG A 47 32.18 16.28 23.18
CA ARG A 47 33.22 17.32 23.17
C ARG A 47 32.67 18.67 22.72
N PHE A 48 31.86 18.68 21.67
CA PHE A 48 31.31 19.92 21.08
C PHE A 48 30.12 20.47 21.86
N LYS A 49 29.35 19.61 22.56
CA LYS A 49 28.14 19.97 23.32
C LYS A 49 27.14 20.80 22.50
N PRO A 50 26.63 20.26 21.37
CA PRO A 50 25.77 21.01 20.47
C PRO A 50 24.44 21.41 21.12
N SER A 51 23.99 22.64 20.86
CA SER A 51 22.63 23.10 21.19
C SER A 51 21.56 22.48 20.29
N ILE A 52 21.94 22.14 19.06
CA ILE A 52 21.10 21.52 18.05
C ILE A 52 21.95 20.65 17.10
N ILE A 53 21.36 19.59 16.56
CA ILE A 53 21.98 18.73 15.57
C ILE A 53 21.13 18.76 14.30
N HIS A 54 21.69 19.23 13.18
CA HIS A 54 21.04 19.16 11.88
C HIS A 54 21.67 18.07 11.02
N ILE A 55 20.88 17.05 10.66
CA ILE A 55 21.29 15.95 9.79
C ILE A 55 20.82 16.24 8.36
N GLN A 56 21.77 16.28 7.42
CA GLN A 56 21.46 16.15 5.99
C GLN A 56 21.31 14.66 5.69
N GLU A 57 20.09 14.19 5.42
CA GLU A 57 19.81 12.76 5.38
C GLU A 57 20.66 12.03 4.35
N SER A 58 21.30 10.96 4.80
CA SER A 58 21.97 9.98 3.95
C SER A 58 21.63 8.56 4.41
N GLY A 59 22.04 7.58 3.60
CA GLY A 59 21.90 6.16 3.91
C GLY A 59 22.74 5.63 5.07
N ASP A 60 23.46 6.47 5.80
CA ASP A 60 24.46 6.02 6.77
C ASP A 60 23.85 5.71 8.16
N ILE A 61 24.07 4.49 8.67
CA ILE A 61 23.44 3.97 9.91
C ILE A 61 23.90 4.65 11.20
N HIS A 62 25.10 5.24 11.23
CA HIS A 62 25.69 5.77 12.45
C HIS A 62 24.95 6.99 13.01
N TYR A 63 24.12 7.68 12.21
CA TYR A 63 23.23 8.72 12.70
C TYR A 63 22.20 8.23 13.71
N LEU A 64 21.92 6.92 13.78
CA LEU A 64 21.06 6.36 14.83
C LEU A 64 21.59 6.63 16.24
N SER A 65 22.92 6.71 16.41
CA SER A 65 23.53 7.04 17.70
C SER A 65 23.21 8.44 18.18
N LEU A 66 22.87 9.37 17.28
CA LEU A 66 22.51 10.74 17.65
C LEU A 66 21.20 10.79 18.44
N PHE A 67 20.30 9.81 18.23
CA PHE A 67 19.04 9.70 18.98
C PHE A 67 19.23 9.23 20.43
N LEU A 68 20.45 8.83 20.82
CA LEU A 68 20.77 8.54 22.23
C LEU A 68 20.89 9.82 23.07
N PHE A 69 21.10 10.97 22.43
CA PHE A 69 21.29 12.24 23.12
C PHE A 69 19.98 13.03 23.25
N ARG A 70 19.87 13.82 24.32
CA ARG A 70 18.73 14.73 24.55
C ARG A 70 18.84 16.05 23.77
N VAL A 71 19.74 16.14 22.80
CA VAL A 71 19.90 17.32 21.96
C VAL A 71 18.80 17.34 20.90
N PRO A 72 18.14 18.48 20.62
CA PRO A 72 17.17 18.57 19.54
C PRO A 72 17.79 18.23 18.18
N ILE A 73 17.10 17.41 17.39
CA ILE A 73 17.55 16.96 16.07
C ILE A 73 16.59 17.48 15.00
N VAL A 74 17.13 18.11 13.97
CA VAL A 74 16.43 18.47 12.71
C VAL A 74 17.01 17.62 11.59
N VAL A 75 16.16 17.13 10.69
CA VAL A 75 16.59 16.31 9.55
C VAL A 75 16.07 16.91 8.26
N THR A 76 16.95 17.20 7.30
CA THR A 76 16.55 17.52 5.93
C THR A 76 16.47 16.24 5.10
N VAL A 77 15.30 15.98 4.52
CA VAL A 77 14.99 14.82 3.67
C VAL A 77 14.95 15.28 2.21
N HIS A 78 15.90 14.82 1.41
CA HIS A 78 16.08 15.25 0.01
C HIS A 78 15.13 14.55 -0.97
N ASP A 79 14.87 13.25 -0.74
CA ASP A 79 13.96 12.42 -1.54
C ASP A 79 13.07 11.64 -0.59
N VAL A 80 11.75 11.90 -0.55
CA VAL A 80 10.81 11.28 0.41
C VAL A 80 10.56 9.81 0.10
N LEU A 81 10.57 9.44 -1.18
CA LEU A 81 10.53 8.07 -1.67
C LEU A 81 11.72 7.81 -2.60
N PRO A 82 12.20 6.55 -2.70
CA PRO A 82 13.27 6.21 -3.63
C PRO A 82 12.78 6.22 -5.08
N HIS A 83 13.56 6.83 -5.99
CA HIS A 83 13.27 6.88 -7.43
C HIS A 83 13.33 5.51 -8.10
N PHE A 84 12.44 5.26 -9.07
CA PHE A 84 12.38 4.02 -9.83
C PHE A 84 13.70 3.71 -10.57
N GLY A 85 14.14 2.46 -10.52
CA GLY A 85 15.34 1.98 -11.23
C GLY A 85 16.68 2.23 -10.51
N THR A 86 16.68 2.90 -9.35
CA THR A 86 17.90 3.00 -8.52
C THR A 86 18.23 1.63 -7.88
N LYS A 87 19.46 1.13 -8.06
CA LYS A 87 19.89 -0.16 -7.48
C LYS A 87 19.67 -0.15 -5.96
N PHE A 88 18.81 -1.06 -5.50
CA PHE A 88 18.39 -1.11 -4.11
C PHE A 88 19.57 -1.48 -3.19
N LYS A 89 19.90 -0.60 -2.25
CA LYS A 89 20.93 -0.86 -1.23
C LYS A 89 20.24 -1.05 0.12
N TYR A 90 20.82 -1.86 1.00
CA TYR A 90 20.39 -2.04 2.40
C TYR A 90 20.06 -0.72 3.11
N ASN A 91 20.77 0.35 2.75
CA ASN A 91 20.59 1.69 3.27
C ASN A 91 19.22 2.31 2.96
N THR A 92 18.48 1.88 1.93
CA THR A 92 17.19 2.49 1.54
C THR A 92 16.04 2.09 2.47
N LEU A 93 15.96 0.81 2.88
CA LEU A 93 14.98 0.38 3.90
C LEU A 93 15.25 1.06 5.24
N LEU A 94 16.53 1.19 5.63
CA LEU A 94 16.92 1.85 6.86
C LEU A 94 16.55 3.34 6.86
N GLN A 95 16.73 4.05 5.74
CA GLN A 95 16.30 5.44 5.59
C GLN A 95 14.78 5.56 5.76
N TYR A 96 14.03 4.69 5.08
CA TYR A 96 12.57 4.66 5.14
C TYR A 96 12.06 4.43 6.58
N VAL A 97 12.69 3.51 7.32
CA VAL A 97 12.42 3.27 8.75
C VAL A 97 12.76 4.47 9.63
N ARG A 98 13.88 5.16 9.37
CA ARG A 98 14.29 6.31 10.18
C ARG A 98 13.32 7.48 10.05
N ARG A 99 12.76 7.69 8.87
CA ARG A 99 11.76 8.75 8.62
C ARG A 99 10.56 8.60 9.54
N CYS A 100 10.14 7.38 9.84
CA CYS A 100 9.04 7.11 10.78
C CYS A 100 9.26 7.64 12.21
N VAL A 101 10.51 7.89 12.63
CA VAL A 101 10.86 8.32 13.99
C VAL A 101 11.34 9.76 14.09
N TYR A 102 11.53 10.45 12.97
CA TYR A 102 11.94 11.84 12.99
C TYR A 102 10.83 12.73 13.57
N LYS A 103 11.24 13.68 14.40
CA LYS A 103 10.31 14.63 15.03
C LYS A 103 10.27 15.97 14.31
N ASN A 104 11.40 16.41 13.76
CA ASN A 104 11.53 17.72 13.12
C ASN A 104 12.18 17.51 11.76
N VAL A 105 11.42 17.78 10.70
CA VAL A 105 11.82 17.44 9.33
C VAL A 105 11.73 18.68 8.44
N ILE A 106 12.72 18.86 7.59
CA ILE A 106 12.71 19.82 6.49
C ILE A 106 12.66 19.01 5.18
N VAL A 107 11.79 19.41 4.26
CA VAL A 107 11.73 18.92 2.88
C VAL A 107 11.85 20.11 1.92
N HIS A 108 12.13 19.85 0.64
CA HIS A 108 12.41 20.89 -0.36
C HIS A 108 11.20 21.29 -1.22
N GLY A 109 9.98 21.07 -0.74
CA GLY A 109 8.74 21.47 -1.42
C GLY A 109 7.49 21.04 -0.67
N GLU A 110 6.38 21.73 -0.89
CA GLU A 110 5.08 21.43 -0.29
C GLU A 110 4.50 20.11 -0.81
N LYS A 111 4.78 19.72 -2.05
CA LYS A 111 4.39 18.38 -2.54
C LYS A 111 5.15 17.28 -1.81
N LEU A 112 6.45 17.44 -1.56
CA LEU A 112 7.23 16.51 -0.76
C LEU A 112 6.77 16.49 0.71
N LYS A 113 6.30 17.63 1.21
CA LYS A 113 5.71 17.73 2.56
C LYS A 113 4.46 16.88 2.67
N GLN A 114 3.56 16.98 1.69
CA GLN A 114 2.36 16.15 1.63
C GLN A 114 2.72 14.67 1.49
N GLU A 115 3.64 14.34 0.58
CA GLU A 115 4.15 12.97 0.40
C GLU A 115 4.75 12.40 1.70
N TYR A 116 5.41 13.23 2.50
CA TYR A 116 5.94 12.83 3.80
C TYR A 116 4.82 12.55 4.80
N LEU A 117 3.79 13.40 4.86
CA LEU A 117 2.64 13.21 5.74
C LEU A 117 1.86 11.94 5.40
N ASP A 118 1.68 11.66 4.10
CA ASP A 118 0.97 10.47 3.62
C ASP A 118 1.71 9.16 3.97
N ASN A 119 3.01 9.23 4.24
CA ASN A 119 3.86 8.07 4.46
C ASN A 119 4.42 7.93 5.89
N PHE A 120 4.64 9.01 6.65
CA PHE A 120 5.51 8.99 7.84
C PHE A 120 5.02 9.76 9.10
N ASN A 121 3.76 10.18 9.20
CA ASN A 121 3.24 11.16 10.19
C ASN A 121 3.25 10.77 11.71
N SER A 122 3.85 9.66 12.14
CA SER A 122 3.53 9.05 13.46
C SER A 122 4.07 9.83 14.68
N LYS A 123 5.24 10.45 14.53
CA LYS A 123 5.99 11.12 15.61
C LYS A 123 6.44 12.52 15.24
N LEU A 124 5.95 13.01 14.10
CA LEU A 124 6.29 14.30 13.56
C LEU A 124 5.72 15.38 14.47
N LYS A 125 6.60 16.25 14.96
CA LYS A 125 6.26 17.44 15.73
C LYS A 125 6.23 18.66 14.80
N TYR A 126 7.23 18.77 13.92
CA TYR A 126 7.32 19.84 12.95
C TYR A 126 7.78 19.32 11.59
N LEU A 127 7.18 19.89 10.54
CA LEU A 127 7.50 19.58 9.15
C LEU A 127 7.48 20.88 8.35
N TYR A 128 8.64 21.27 7.83
CA TYR A 128 8.84 22.52 7.10
C TYR A 128 9.18 22.24 5.64
N SER A 129 8.70 23.11 4.76
CA SER A 129 9.15 23.19 3.37
C SER A 129 10.12 24.35 3.24
N ILE A 130 11.39 24.05 2.98
CA ILE A 130 12.42 25.06 2.72
C ILE A 130 13.06 24.71 1.38
N PRO A 131 12.93 25.54 0.33
CA PRO A 131 13.46 25.23 -0.98
C PRO A 131 14.98 25.12 -0.95
N HIS A 132 15.55 24.48 -1.96
CA HIS A 132 17.00 24.40 -2.08
C HIS A 132 17.56 25.79 -2.43
N GLY A 133 18.60 26.22 -1.69
CA GLY A 133 19.34 27.45 -2.02
C GLY A 133 20.11 27.32 -3.34
N SER A 134 20.49 28.45 -3.93
CA SER A 134 21.33 28.49 -5.14
C SER A 134 22.63 27.71 -4.94
N LEU A 135 22.87 26.68 -5.75
CA LEU A 135 23.88 25.66 -5.45
C LEU A 135 25.34 26.10 -5.63
N PHE A 136 25.59 27.35 -6.03
CA PHE A 136 26.94 27.87 -6.22
C PHE A 136 26.96 29.40 -6.08
N SER A 137 27.93 29.91 -5.32
CA SER A 137 28.29 31.33 -5.32
C SER A 137 29.48 31.51 -6.26
N PHE A 138 29.25 31.50 -7.58
CA PHE A 138 30.28 31.82 -8.58
C PHE A 138 30.56 33.33 -8.55
N LYS A 139 31.13 33.83 -7.44
CA LYS A 139 31.57 35.22 -7.35
C LYS A 139 32.79 35.50 -8.24
N ASN A 140 33.55 34.48 -8.68
CA ASN A 140 34.87 34.66 -9.30
C ASN A 140 35.16 33.79 -10.54
N ASP A 141 34.19 33.45 -11.39
CA ASP A 141 34.54 32.83 -12.69
C ASP A 141 34.84 33.93 -13.73
N GLU A 142 36.09 34.38 -13.74
CA GLU A 142 36.67 35.39 -14.64
C GLU A 142 36.66 34.98 -16.13
N GLU A 143 36.46 33.70 -16.45
CA GLU A 143 36.38 33.25 -17.83
C GLU A 143 35.11 33.76 -18.53
N LYS A 144 35.32 34.65 -19.52
CA LYS A 144 34.32 35.15 -20.46
C LYS A 144 33.95 34.06 -21.48
N ILE A 145 33.16 33.09 -21.04
CA ILE A 145 32.57 32.08 -21.93
C ILE A 145 31.35 32.70 -22.61
N LYS A 146 31.36 32.76 -23.95
CA LYS A 146 30.26 33.28 -24.76
C LYS A 146 29.14 32.24 -24.85
N GLU A 147 27.89 32.68 -24.69
CA GLU A 147 26.71 31.85 -24.94
C GLU A 147 26.63 31.45 -26.41
N GLU A 148 26.38 30.17 -26.68
CA GLU A 148 26.11 29.63 -28.01
C GLU A 148 24.61 29.80 -28.32
N LYS A 149 24.29 30.33 -29.51
CA LYS A 149 22.89 30.49 -29.95
C LYS A 149 22.27 29.12 -30.20
N ASN A 150 20.96 28.99 -29.93
CA ASN A 150 20.17 27.79 -30.19
C ASN A 150 20.71 26.52 -29.49
N THR A 151 21.40 26.70 -28.37
CA THR A 151 22.02 25.61 -27.62
C THR A 151 21.26 25.32 -26.34
N ILE A 152 20.79 24.09 -26.14
CA ILE A 152 20.13 23.67 -24.89
C ILE A 152 21.05 22.77 -24.06
N LEU A 153 20.84 22.73 -22.74
CA LEU A 153 21.61 21.87 -21.83
C LEU A 153 20.72 20.84 -21.13
N PHE A 154 21.15 19.59 -21.16
CA PHE A 154 20.67 18.49 -20.32
C PHE A 154 21.81 18.00 -19.42
N PHE A 155 21.65 18.17 -18.10
CA PHE A 155 22.74 18.05 -17.13
C PHE A 155 22.40 17.10 -15.95
N GLY A 156 23.40 16.34 -15.51
CA GLY A 156 23.37 15.53 -14.29
C GLY A 156 23.51 14.04 -14.55
N ARG A 157 23.11 13.22 -13.57
CA ARG A 157 23.22 11.75 -13.68
C ARG A 157 22.22 11.21 -14.70
N MET A 158 22.68 10.52 -15.73
CA MET A 158 21.90 10.08 -16.88
C MET A 158 21.21 8.73 -16.63
N GLU A 159 20.24 8.75 -15.71
CA GLU A 159 19.42 7.59 -15.34
C GLU A 159 18.04 7.64 -16.03
N LYS A 160 17.37 6.49 -16.14
CA LYS A 160 16.08 6.36 -16.86
C LYS A 160 15.02 7.38 -16.41
N TYR A 161 14.95 7.70 -15.12
CA TYR A 161 13.97 8.65 -14.58
C TYR A 161 14.17 10.10 -15.09
N LYS A 162 15.34 10.44 -15.65
CA LYS A 162 15.62 11.77 -16.22
C LYS A 162 15.04 11.96 -17.62
N GLY A 163 14.56 10.90 -18.25
CA GLY A 163 13.81 10.96 -19.51
C GLY A 163 14.63 11.36 -20.74
N LEU A 164 15.91 10.96 -20.82
CA LEU A 164 16.75 11.21 -22.01
C LEU A 164 16.08 10.73 -23.31
N LYS A 165 15.33 9.63 -23.27
CA LYS A 165 14.49 9.15 -24.38
C LYS A 165 13.63 10.27 -24.99
N PHE A 166 12.84 10.93 -24.16
CA PHE A 166 11.88 11.95 -24.60
C PHE A 166 12.58 13.20 -25.11
N LEU A 167 13.76 13.52 -24.54
CA LEU A 167 14.61 14.59 -25.06
C LEU A 167 15.08 14.30 -26.49
N ILE A 168 15.57 13.09 -26.74
CA ILE A 168 16.10 12.70 -28.06
C ILE A 168 15.00 12.81 -29.11
N GLU A 169 13.83 12.25 -28.82
CA GLU A 169 12.65 12.30 -29.71
C GLU A 169 12.24 13.75 -30.03
N ALA A 170 12.15 14.62 -29.02
CA ALA A 170 11.83 16.03 -29.20
C ALA A 170 12.89 16.76 -30.04
N CYS A 171 14.17 16.57 -29.72
CA CYS A 171 15.28 17.28 -30.37
C CYS A 171 15.42 16.98 -31.87
N ILE A 172 15.08 15.77 -32.31
CA ILE A 172 15.05 15.41 -33.74
C ILE A 172 14.02 16.26 -34.51
N LEU A 173 12.90 16.59 -33.86
CA LEU A 173 11.86 17.43 -34.44
C LEU A 173 12.26 18.92 -34.39
N VAL A 174 12.86 19.37 -33.29
CA VAL A 174 13.36 20.76 -33.14
C VAL A 174 14.41 21.11 -34.20
N GLU A 175 15.33 20.18 -34.53
CA GLU A 175 16.36 20.38 -35.55
C GLU A 175 15.77 20.80 -36.91
N ARG A 176 14.58 20.32 -37.25
CA ARG A 176 13.91 20.64 -38.52
C ARG A 176 13.40 22.08 -38.57
N GLU A 177 13.14 22.68 -37.42
CA GLU A 177 12.54 24.02 -37.30
C GLU A 177 13.56 25.10 -36.90
N ILE A 178 14.63 24.73 -36.20
CA ILE A 178 15.63 25.67 -35.66
C ILE A 178 17.01 25.41 -36.29
N PRO A 179 17.44 26.24 -37.26
CA PRO A 179 18.77 26.14 -37.85
C PRO A 179 19.89 26.31 -36.81
N GLY A 180 20.91 25.45 -36.90
CA GLY A 180 22.06 25.47 -35.99
C GLY A 180 21.74 25.01 -34.56
N PHE A 181 20.61 24.33 -34.35
CA PHE A 181 20.23 23.79 -33.05
C PHE A 181 21.25 22.77 -32.50
N LYS A 182 21.58 22.91 -31.22
CA LYS A 182 22.56 22.07 -30.53
C LYS A 182 22.10 21.67 -29.13
N VAL A 183 22.45 20.46 -28.72
CA VAL A 183 22.12 19.89 -27.41
C VAL A 183 23.41 19.50 -26.71
N LEU A 184 23.71 20.15 -25.59
CA LEU A 184 24.78 19.74 -24.68
C LEU A 184 24.22 18.69 -23.71
N ILE A 185 24.79 17.49 -23.72
CA ILE A 185 24.48 16.43 -22.75
C ILE A 185 25.72 16.27 -21.86
N ALA A 186 25.60 16.56 -20.57
CA ALA A 186 26.75 16.57 -19.66
C ALA A 186 26.47 15.80 -18.35
N GLY A 187 27.17 14.69 -18.17
CA GLY A 187 27.07 13.78 -17.03
C GLY A 187 27.11 12.30 -17.41
N ASP A 188 27.29 11.43 -16.43
CA ASP A 188 27.39 9.98 -16.60
C ASP A 188 26.11 9.24 -16.19
N GLY A 189 25.84 8.09 -16.80
CA GLY A 189 24.74 7.22 -16.36
C GLY A 189 24.40 6.08 -17.32
N ASP A 190 23.67 5.08 -16.80
CA ASP A 190 23.38 3.85 -17.55
C ASP A 190 22.42 4.08 -18.74
N ASP A 191 21.53 5.09 -18.69
CA ASP A 191 20.61 5.38 -19.78
C ASP A 191 21.32 6.04 -20.97
N LEU A 192 22.30 6.92 -20.70
CA LEU A 192 23.14 7.52 -21.75
C LEU A 192 23.92 6.45 -22.51
N LYS A 193 24.53 5.50 -21.79
CA LYS A 193 25.28 4.39 -22.40
C LYS A 193 24.41 3.54 -23.33
N LYS A 194 23.17 3.26 -22.93
CA LYS A 194 22.21 2.48 -23.74
C LYS A 194 21.76 3.21 -25.00
N ARG A 195 21.66 4.54 -24.95
CA ARG A 195 21.12 5.37 -26.03
C ARG A 195 22.19 6.05 -26.88
N LYS A 196 23.46 5.75 -26.67
CA LYS A 196 24.59 6.40 -27.36
C LYS A 196 24.47 6.36 -28.89
N ASN A 197 23.89 5.30 -29.44
CA ASN A 197 23.68 5.13 -30.89
C ASN A 197 22.51 5.97 -31.44
N GLU A 198 21.61 6.48 -30.59
CA GLU A 198 20.50 7.36 -30.96
C GLU A 198 20.95 8.84 -31.06
N LEU A 199 22.14 9.17 -30.57
CA LEU A 199 22.66 10.53 -30.46
C LEU A 199 23.49 10.91 -31.70
N SER A 200 22.85 11.57 -32.67
CA SER A 200 23.54 12.12 -33.84
C SER A 200 24.57 13.19 -33.45
N LYS A 201 25.81 13.04 -33.91
CA LYS A 201 26.90 14.02 -33.71
C LYS A 201 26.63 15.38 -34.35
N LYS A 202 25.62 15.48 -35.23
CA LYS A 202 25.23 16.74 -35.88
C LYS A 202 24.62 17.74 -34.88
N ILE A 203 23.82 17.25 -33.93
CA ILE A 203 23.12 18.10 -32.96
C ILE A 203 23.52 17.85 -31.50
N PHE A 204 23.99 16.65 -31.15
CA PHE A 204 24.33 16.30 -29.77
C PHE A 204 25.84 16.41 -29.51
N GLU A 205 26.22 17.23 -28.52
CA GLU A 205 27.56 17.25 -27.93
C GLU A 205 27.52 16.53 -26.58
N VAL A 206 28.10 15.33 -26.50
CA VAL A 206 27.97 14.42 -25.36
C VAL A 206 29.25 14.38 -24.54
N HIS A 207 29.14 14.70 -23.25
CA HIS A 207 30.18 14.59 -22.23
C HIS A 207 29.79 13.50 -21.24
N ASP A 208 30.10 12.25 -21.59
CA ASP A 208 29.80 11.02 -20.82
C ASP A 208 30.83 10.78 -19.71
N GLU A 209 30.93 11.75 -18.79
CA GLU A 209 31.78 11.70 -17.62
C GLU A 209 31.13 12.40 -16.43
N PHE A 210 31.58 12.10 -15.22
CA PHE A 210 31.22 12.90 -14.06
C PHE A 210 31.83 14.30 -14.21
N ILE A 211 30.98 15.33 -14.27
CA ILE A 211 31.41 16.73 -14.45
C ILE A 211 31.84 17.31 -13.10
N PRO A 212 33.13 17.66 -12.91
CA PRO A 212 33.60 18.33 -11.69
C PRO A 212 32.99 19.73 -11.56
N ASN A 213 32.80 20.19 -10.32
CA ASN A 213 32.15 21.48 -10.03
C ASN A 213 32.80 22.66 -10.77
N GLU A 214 34.11 22.64 -10.96
CA GLU A 214 34.88 23.68 -11.65
C GLU A 214 34.53 23.78 -13.13
N LYS A 215 34.10 22.68 -13.77
CA LYS A 215 33.69 22.67 -15.19
C LYS A 215 32.20 22.99 -15.39
N VAL A 216 31.40 22.95 -14.32
CA VAL A 216 29.94 23.13 -14.41
C VAL A 216 29.57 24.47 -15.05
N SER A 217 30.26 25.55 -14.66
CA SER A 217 29.96 26.89 -15.17
C SER A 217 30.16 27.00 -16.68
N GLY A 218 31.12 26.26 -17.25
CA GLY A 218 31.33 26.20 -18.69
C GLY A 218 30.10 25.75 -19.46
N PHE A 219 29.41 24.71 -18.99
CA PHE A 219 28.21 24.18 -19.65
C PHE A 219 27.02 25.14 -19.55
N PHE A 220 26.75 25.66 -18.35
CA PHE A 220 25.61 26.56 -18.14
C PHE A 220 25.81 27.93 -18.78
N LYS A 221 27.03 28.46 -18.87
CA LYS A 221 27.32 29.71 -19.59
C LYS A 221 27.11 29.55 -21.10
N ARG A 222 27.47 28.39 -21.67
CA ARG A 222 27.35 28.10 -23.11
C ARG A 222 25.92 27.93 -23.61
N CYS A 223 24.99 27.43 -22.78
CA CYS A 223 23.62 27.16 -23.25
C CYS A 223 22.70 28.38 -23.18
N THR A 224 21.68 28.41 -24.03
CA THR A 224 20.58 29.39 -24.03
C THR A 224 19.53 29.07 -22.96
N LEU A 225 19.19 27.79 -22.78
CA LEU A 225 18.23 27.31 -21.77
C LEU A 225 18.54 25.88 -21.31
N VAL A 226 17.96 25.46 -20.20
CA VAL A 226 18.17 24.14 -19.58
C VAL A 226 16.88 23.32 -19.67
N VAL A 227 16.99 22.03 -20.00
CA VAL A 227 15.83 21.15 -20.20
C VAL A 227 15.87 19.97 -19.24
N LEU A 228 14.76 19.72 -18.53
CA LEU A 228 14.58 18.64 -17.55
C LEU A 228 13.34 17.79 -17.92
N PRO A 229 13.46 16.86 -18.87
CA PRO A 229 12.36 16.05 -19.38
C PRO A 229 12.07 14.83 -18.49
N TYR A 230 12.04 15.05 -17.17
CA TYR A 230 12.07 13.96 -16.20
C TYR A 230 10.76 13.17 -16.23
N VAL A 231 10.88 11.85 -16.09
CA VAL A 231 9.76 10.90 -15.94
C VAL A 231 9.25 10.90 -14.50
N GLU A 232 10.16 11.02 -13.54
CA GLU A 232 9.90 11.04 -12.11
C GLU A 232 10.94 11.95 -11.44
N ALA A 233 10.55 12.66 -10.37
CA ALA A 233 11.47 13.41 -9.54
C ALA A 233 10.85 13.69 -8.17
N SER A 234 11.68 13.93 -7.16
CA SER A 234 11.26 14.58 -5.91
C SER A 234 11.49 16.08 -6.03
N GLN A 235 12.71 16.47 -6.39
CA GLN A 235 13.14 17.83 -6.70
C GLN A 235 14.29 17.78 -7.73
N SER A 236 14.84 18.92 -8.13
CA SER A 236 16.04 18.94 -8.94
C SER A 236 17.00 20.09 -8.60
N GLY A 237 18.17 19.75 -8.05
CA GLY A 237 19.28 20.69 -7.89
C GLY A 237 19.77 21.29 -9.22
N VAL A 238 19.43 20.68 -10.36
CA VAL A 238 19.73 21.25 -11.70
C VAL A 238 18.97 22.55 -11.95
N VAL A 239 17.76 22.69 -11.41
CA VAL A 239 17.01 23.96 -11.49
C VAL A 239 17.74 25.04 -10.68
N ALA A 240 18.19 24.72 -9.46
CA ALA A 240 18.96 25.65 -8.63
C ALA A 240 20.28 26.08 -9.31
N MET A 241 20.93 25.16 -10.03
CA MET A 241 22.10 25.49 -10.86
C MET A 241 21.74 26.39 -12.03
N ALA A 242 20.69 26.07 -12.79
CA ALA A 242 20.23 26.90 -13.91
C ALA A 242 19.92 28.33 -13.45
N PHE A 243 19.28 28.49 -12.29
CA PHE A 243 18.94 29.78 -11.73
C PHE A 243 20.17 30.58 -11.31
N ALA A 244 21.21 29.94 -10.79
CA ALA A 244 22.49 30.59 -10.50
C ALA A 244 23.13 31.23 -11.74
N PHE A 245 22.89 30.64 -12.93
CA PHE A 245 23.34 31.17 -14.22
C PHE A 245 22.28 31.98 -14.97
N LYS A 246 21.14 32.27 -14.33
CA LYS A 246 20.01 33.01 -14.89
C LYS A 246 19.45 32.40 -16.17
N LYS A 247 19.50 31.07 -16.28
CA LYS A 247 19.05 30.32 -17.45
C LYS A 247 17.59 29.92 -17.30
N PRO A 248 16.72 30.25 -18.26
CA PRO A 248 15.37 29.72 -18.34
C PRO A 248 15.36 28.18 -18.32
N VAL A 249 14.33 27.60 -17.71
CA VAL A 249 14.20 26.15 -17.56
C VAL A 249 12.94 25.63 -18.23
N ILE A 250 13.05 24.59 -19.06
CA ILE A 250 11.90 23.78 -19.49
C ILE A 250 11.91 22.51 -18.65
N ALA A 251 10.84 22.20 -17.94
CA ALA A 251 10.78 21.02 -17.08
C ALA A 251 9.41 20.33 -17.14
N THR A 252 9.39 19.04 -16.85
CA THR A 252 8.14 18.27 -16.75
C THR A 252 7.44 18.49 -15.41
N ASN A 253 6.11 18.29 -15.39
CA ASN A 253 5.27 18.41 -14.19
C ASN A 253 5.43 17.21 -13.22
N VAL A 254 6.62 17.01 -12.67
CA VAL A 254 6.94 15.91 -11.74
C VAL A 254 7.60 16.42 -10.45
N GLY A 255 7.35 15.72 -9.34
CA GLY A 255 7.85 16.14 -8.02
C GLY A 255 7.46 17.57 -7.67
N SER A 256 8.35 18.23 -6.92
CA SER A 256 8.29 19.66 -6.56
C SER A 256 8.99 20.57 -7.58
N ILE A 257 9.35 20.09 -8.77
CA ILE A 257 9.99 20.94 -9.80
C ILE A 257 9.13 22.15 -10.18
N PRO A 258 7.79 22.02 -10.38
CA PRO A 258 6.92 23.16 -10.69
C PRO A 258 6.79 24.21 -9.56
N GLU A 259 7.20 23.88 -8.33
CA GLU A 259 7.23 24.85 -7.22
C GLU A 259 8.44 25.79 -7.33
N MET A 260 9.48 25.36 -8.05
CA MET A 260 10.69 26.15 -8.29
C MET A 260 10.67 26.82 -9.67
N VAL A 261 10.22 26.11 -10.70
CA VAL A 261 10.06 26.65 -12.06
C VAL A 261 8.64 27.19 -12.22
N GLU A 262 8.48 28.48 -11.98
CA GLU A 262 7.22 29.19 -12.16
C GLU A 262 6.89 29.30 -13.66
N ASN A 263 5.87 28.55 -14.10
CA ASN A 263 5.44 28.45 -15.50
C ASN A 263 5.08 29.84 -16.06
N GLY A 264 5.69 30.21 -17.19
CA GLY A 264 5.48 31.52 -17.83
C GLY A 264 6.23 32.69 -17.17
N ASN A 265 7.01 32.43 -16.11
CA ASN A 265 7.78 33.45 -15.39
C ASN A 265 9.28 33.16 -15.35
N THR A 266 9.69 31.92 -15.08
CA THR A 266 11.10 31.50 -15.01
C THR A 266 11.43 30.40 -16.01
N GLY A 267 10.41 29.90 -16.71
CA GLY A 267 10.50 28.70 -17.52
C GLY A 267 9.14 28.23 -18.00
N LEU A 268 9.12 27.05 -18.59
CA LEU A 268 7.89 26.39 -19.04
C LEU A 268 7.76 25.01 -18.39
N ILE A 269 6.53 24.67 -17.98
CA ILE A 269 6.17 23.36 -17.46
C ILE A 269 5.41 22.57 -18.53
N VAL A 270 5.89 21.37 -18.84
CA VAL A 270 5.31 20.46 -19.85
C VAL A 270 4.86 19.14 -19.25
N SER A 271 4.07 18.37 -20.01
CA SER A 271 3.63 17.04 -19.58
C SER A 271 4.79 16.04 -19.57
N PRO A 272 4.92 15.17 -18.54
CA PRO A 272 5.91 14.10 -18.57
C PRO A 272 5.55 13.06 -19.63
N HIS A 273 6.56 12.41 -20.22
CA HIS A 273 6.42 11.41 -21.29
C HIS A 273 5.85 11.96 -22.62
N ASN A 274 5.85 13.27 -22.82
CA ASN A 274 5.35 13.91 -24.04
C ASN A 274 6.48 14.65 -24.76
N SER A 275 6.99 14.06 -25.84
CA SER A 275 8.08 14.62 -26.65
C SER A 275 7.61 15.81 -27.50
N ASP A 276 6.32 15.86 -27.87
CA ASP A 276 5.75 16.96 -28.67
C ASP A 276 5.62 18.24 -27.84
N ASP A 277 5.07 18.15 -26.62
CA ASP A 277 5.02 19.29 -25.68
C ASP A 277 6.43 19.85 -25.41
N LEU A 278 7.41 18.95 -25.26
CA LEU A 278 8.79 19.31 -25.02
C LEU A 278 9.40 20.05 -26.22
N LYS A 279 9.16 19.54 -27.43
CA LYS A 279 9.57 20.16 -28.69
C LYS A 279 8.97 21.56 -28.82
N ASP A 280 7.67 21.71 -28.61
CA ASP A 280 6.99 22.99 -28.79
C ASP A 280 7.49 24.04 -27.79
N ALA A 281 7.74 23.64 -26.54
CA ALA A 281 8.35 24.51 -25.54
C ALA A 281 9.78 24.94 -25.92
N ILE A 282 10.61 24.03 -26.46
CA ILE A 282 11.97 24.34 -26.90
C ILE A 282 11.92 25.33 -28.07
N VAL A 283 11.16 25.02 -29.12
CA VAL A 283 11.01 25.89 -30.30
C VAL A 283 10.53 27.28 -29.89
N TYR A 284 9.48 27.34 -29.06
CA TYR A 284 8.93 28.60 -28.58
C TYR A 284 9.98 29.46 -27.87
N LEU A 285 10.68 28.90 -26.88
CA LEU A 285 11.68 29.67 -26.14
C LEU A 285 12.90 30.01 -26.98
N LEU A 286 13.31 29.19 -27.96
CA LEU A 286 14.44 29.53 -28.84
C LEU A 286 14.09 30.66 -29.82
N ASN A 287 12.84 30.77 -30.26
CA ASN A 287 12.39 31.83 -31.15
C ASN A 287 12.09 33.16 -30.45
N HIS A 288 11.75 33.15 -29.15
CA HIS A 288 11.31 34.34 -28.40
C HIS A 288 12.35 34.84 -27.40
N ASN A 289 13.31 35.65 -27.88
CA ASN A 289 14.43 36.15 -27.07
C ASN A 289 13.98 37.10 -25.94
N GLU A 290 12.97 37.93 -26.19
CA GLU A 290 12.36 38.83 -25.23
C GLU A 290 11.75 38.07 -24.05
N ILE A 291 11.09 36.93 -24.30
CA ILE A 291 10.55 36.06 -23.26
C ILE A 291 11.68 35.44 -22.44
N ARG A 292 12.75 34.95 -23.10
CA ARG A 292 13.92 34.43 -22.38
C ARG A 292 14.57 35.49 -21.48
N LYS A 293 14.69 36.73 -21.95
CA LYS A 293 15.21 37.85 -21.15
C LYS A 293 14.30 38.17 -19.96
N LYS A 294 12.98 38.19 -20.17
CA LYS A 294 12.00 38.33 -19.09
C LYS A 294 12.21 37.23 -18.03
N PHE A 295 12.34 35.98 -18.45
CA PHE A 295 12.55 34.86 -17.54
C PHE A 295 13.88 34.96 -16.79
N SER A 296 14.95 35.33 -17.49
CA SER A 296 16.28 35.54 -16.89
C SER A 296 16.26 36.64 -15.82
N ASN A 297 15.52 37.72 -16.06
CA ASN A 297 15.35 38.81 -15.09
C ASN A 297 14.58 38.33 -13.84
N GLU A 298 13.49 37.61 -14.02
CA GLU A 298 12.70 37.06 -12.90
C GLU A 298 13.52 36.06 -12.08
N ILE A 299 14.23 35.15 -12.75
CA ILE A 299 15.18 34.24 -12.10
C ILE A 299 16.21 35.00 -11.27
N SER A 300 16.74 36.12 -11.78
CA SER A 300 17.69 36.95 -11.05
C SER A 300 17.08 37.59 -9.80
N ILE A 301 15.80 37.97 -9.84
CA ILE A 301 15.08 38.51 -8.67
C ILE A 301 14.88 37.40 -7.63
N LEU A 302 14.36 36.25 -8.04
CA LEU A 302 14.09 35.12 -7.16
C LEU A 302 15.37 34.55 -6.52
N THR A 303 16.46 34.48 -7.28
CA THR A 303 17.76 33.99 -6.79
C THR A 303 18.36 34.90 -5.73
N LYS A 304 18.14 36.21 -5.82
CA LYS A 304 18.59 37.19 -4.80
C LYS A 304 17.67 37.26 -3.59
N LYS A 305 16.39 36.90 -3.75
CA LYS A 305 15.39 36.88 -2.68
C LYS A 305 15.17 35.45 -2.19
N LYS A 306 14.13 34.79 -2.70
CA LYS A 306 13.59 33.48 -2.28
C LYS A 306 14.62 32.35 -2.23
N PHE A 307 15.53 32.26 -3.20
CA PHE A 307 16.50 31.16 -3.31
C PHE A 307 17.93 31.55 -2.87
N SER A 308 18.09 32.73 -2.25
CA SER A 308 19.39 33.18 -1.72
C SER A 308 19.76 32.41 -0.45
N TRP A 309 21.06 32.17 -0.22
CA TRP A 309 21.50 31.53 1.02
C TRP A 309 21.18 32.34 2.27
N ASP A 310 21.07 33.66 2.16
CA ASP A 310 20.63 34.53 3.26
C ASP A 310 19.16 34.26 3.61
N SER A 311 18.28 34.14 2.62
CA SER A 311 16.88 33.79 2.87
C SER A 311 16.74 32.35 3.40
N ILE A 312 17.47 31.40 2.83
CA ILE A 312 17.41 29.99 3.27
C ILE A 312 17.96 29.83 4.69
N SER A 313 19.02 30.55 5.06
CA SER A 313 19.62 30.49 6.40
C SER A 313 18.66 31.06 7.45
N ILE A 314 17.99 32.18 7.17
CA ILE A 314 16.97 32.78 8.04
C ILE A 314 15.82 31.81 8.29
N GLU A 315 15.27 31.20 7.24
CA GLU A 315 14.18 30.21 7.38
C GLU A 315 14.64 28.98 8.18
N THR A 316 15.87 28.50 7.93
CA THR A 316 16.43 27.36 8.67
C THR A 316 16.70 27.71 10.13
N GLU A 317 17.15 28.94 10.43
CA GLU A 317 17.38 29.42 11.79
C GLU A 317 16.07 29.50 12.58
N LYS A 318 14.97 29.96 11.97
CA LYS A 318 13.63 29.93 12.60
C LYS A 318 13.26 28.51 13.04
N VAL A 319 13.49 27.51 12.18
CA VAL A 319 13.27 26.10 12.54
C VAL A 319 14.12 25.71 13.75
N TYR A 320 15.38 26.10 13.79
CA TYR A 320 16.25 25.80 14.93
C TYR A 320 15.75 26.43 16.22
N GLN A 321 15.36 27.71 16.18
CA GLN A 321 14.83 28.43 17.34
C GLN A 321 13.54 27.78 17.86
N GLU A 322 12.59 27.44 16.98
CA GLU A 322 11.33 26.76 17.35
C GLU A 322 11.56 25.37 17.96
N VAL A 323 12.55 24.63 17.45
CA VAL A 323 12.91 23.31 17.94
C VAL A 323 13.66 23.39 19.28
N MET A 324 14.51 24.39 19.47
CA MET A 324 15.31 24.61 20.69
C MET A 324 14.48 25.17 21.86
N ASN A 325 13.60 26.14 21.59
CA ASN A 325 12.81 26.83 22.61
C ASN A 325 11.75 25.95 23.27
N ASN A 326 11.46 24.79 22.68
CA ASN A 326 10.40 23.90 23.15
C ASN A 326 10.90 22.76 24.05
N LYS A 327 11.85 23.06 24.95
CA LYS A 327 12.10 22.27 26.16
C LYS A 327 10.94 22.52 27.13
N SER A 328 9.96 21.61 27.13
CA SER A 328 8.79 21.58 28.03
C SER A 328 7.71 22.64 27.82
N LYS A 329 6.91 22.49 26.76
CA LYS A 329 5.45 22.63 26.91
C LYS A 329 4.79 21.44 26.22
N ASN A 330 3.98 20.72 26.99
CA ASN A 330 3.03 19.77 26.44
C ASN A 330 2.29 20.46 25.30
N SER A 331 2.39 19.89 24.09
CA SER A 331 1.55 20.32 22.97
C SER A 331 0.10 20.36 23.45
N PRO A 332 -0.69 21.36 23.04
CA PRO A 332 -2.10 21.40 23.39
C PRO A 332 -2.72 20.11 22.86
N VAL A 333 -3.12 19.25 23.79
CA VAL A 333 -4.02 18.15 23.51
C VAL A 333 -5.23 18.81 22.90
N LEU A 334 -5.40 18.62 21.59
CA LEU A 334 -6.62 18.95 20.86
C LEU A 334 -7.77 18.33 21.64
N ASN A 335 -8.48 19.20 22.34
CA ASN A 335 -9.60 18.87 23.19
C ASN A 335 -10.80 18.67 22.27
N THR A 336 -10.89 17.52 21.60
CA THR A 336 -12.03 17.15 20.75
C THR A 336 -12.92 16.14 21.46
N LYS A 337 -13.41 16.52 22.66
CA LYS A 337 -14.69 16.01 23.20
C LYS A 337 -15.86 16.79 22.58
N LYS A 338 -16.01 16.75 21.25
CA LYS A 338 -17.14 17.29 20.46
C LYS A 338 -16.85 16.76 19.04
N SER A 339 -17.41 15.64 18.59
CA SER A 339 -18.83 15.45 18.29
C SER A 339 -19.17 13.95 18.20
N PHE A 340 -19.86 13.39 19.20
CA PHE A 340 -20.75 12.22 19.07
C PHE A 340 -21.48 12.07 20.42
N LYS A 341 -22.10 13.15 20.92
CA LYS A 341 -23.07 13.07 22.02
C LYS A 341 -24.45 12.84 21.42
N ARG A 342 -24.73 11.60 21.04
CA ARG A 342 -26.06 11.04 21.30
C ARG A 342 -25.97 10.38 22.68
N GLU A 343 -27.00 10.52 23.50
CA GLU A 343 -27.12 9.83 24.79
C GLU A 343 -27.09 8.31 24.56
N ILE A 344 -25.89 7.73 24.47
CA ILE A 344 -25.71 6.29 24.35
C ILE A 344 -25.52 5.77 25.76
N LYS A 345 -26.52 5.01 26.25
CA LYS A 345 -26.42 4.24 27.50
C LYS A 345 -25.10 3.46 27.52
N PRO A 346 -24.42 3.34 28.67
CA PRO A 346 -23.05 2.81 28.71
C PRO A 346 -22.98 1.37 28.19
N ILE A 347 -22.25 1.17 27.09
CA ILE A 347 -21.91 -0.16 26.57
C ILE A 347 -20.67 -0.65 27.29
N ARG A 348 -20.80 -1.76 28.01
CA ARG A 348 -19.69 -2.43 28.71
C ARG A 348 -19.04 -3.46 27.79
N THR A 349 -17.71 -3.55 27.86
CA THR A 349 -16.92 -4.58 27.15
C THR A 349 -16.48 -5.67 28.13
N SER A 350 -16.56 -6.93 27.71
CA SER A 350 -15.91 -8.07 28.38
C SER A 350 -15.10 -8.87 27.36
N VAL A 351 -14.07 -9.59 27.83
CA VAL A 351 -13.22 -10.40 26.94
C VAL A 351 -13.14 -11.82 27.46
N ILE A 352 -13.25 -12.77 26.53
CA ILE A 352 -13.09 -14.20 26.78
C ILE A 352 -11.73 -14.64 26.27
N THR A 353 -10.92 -15.23 27.16
CA THR A 353 -9.51 -15.55 26.88
C THR A 353 -9.15 -17.03 27.07
N ASN A 354 -10.09 -17.85 27.54
CA ASN A 354 -9.89 -19.28 27.75
C ASN A 354 -11.09 -20.12 27.26
N GLU A 355 -10.86 -21.42 27.10
CA GLU A 355 -11.85 -22.33 26.53
C GLU A 355 -13.05 -22.62 27.44
N GLU A 356 -12.86 -22.62 28.76
CA GLU A 356 -13.95 -22.86 29.71
C GLU A 356 -15.01 -21.75 29.61
N GLU A 357 -14.56 -20.50 29.53
CA GLU A 357 -15.43 -19.35 29.30
C GLU A 357 -16.09 -19.39 27.92
N LEU A 358 -15.37 -19.82 26.88
CA LEU A 358 -15.95 -20.01 25.54
C LEU A 358 -17.14 -20.98 25.58
N VAL A 359 -17.02 -22.08 26.32
CA VAL A 359 -18.12 -23.04 26.51
C VAL A 359 -19.28 -22.41 27.28
N LYS A 360 -19.01 -21.63 28.33
CA LYS A 360 -20.04 -20.94 29.13
C LYS A 360 -20.88 -19.97 28.30
N ILE A 361 -20.30 -19.31 27.29
CA ILE A 361 -21.02 -18.36 26.44
C ILE A 361 -21.79 -19.00 25.27
N LYS A 362 -21.76 -20.33 25.10
CA LYS A 362 -22.46 -21.04 24.00
C LYS A 362 -23.92 -20.59 23.83
N ASN A 363 -24.68 -20.58 24.92
CA ASN A 363 -26.10 -20.22 24.88
C ASN A 363 -26.32 -18.74 24.54
N ILE A 364 -25.42 -17.87 24.97
CA ILE A 364 -25.46 -16.43 24.64
C ILE A 364 -25.17 -16.24 23.15
N TRP A 365 -24.14 -16.91 22.64
CA TRP A 365 -23.73 -16.84 21.25
C TRP A 365 -24.86 -17.29 20.32
N CYS A 366 -25.46 -18.46 20.58
CA CYS A 366 -26.56 -18.96 19.76
C CYS A 366 -27.78 -18.03 19.78
N LYS A 367 -28.12 -17.42 20.93
CA LYS A 367 -29.21 -16.42 21.00
C LYS A 367 -28.93 -15.18 20.15
N LEU A 368 -27.68 -14.76 20.01
CA LEU A 368 -27.29 -13.65 19.15
C LEU A 368 -27.29 -14.06 17.67
N GLU A 369 -26.85 -15.28 17.32
CA GLU A 369 -26.97 -15.83 15.96
C GLU A 369 -28.41 -15.74 15.45
N ASP A 370 -29.38 -16.11 16.29
CA ASP A 370 -30.80 -16.11 15.91
C ASP A 370 -31.34 -14.68 15.64
N ARG A 371 -30.75 -13.66 16.26
CA ARG A 371 -31.15 -12.25 16.10
C ARG A 371 -30.43 -11.52 14.97
N ASP A 372 -29.20 -11.91 14.66
CA ASP A 372 -28.39 -11.25 13.62
C ASP A 372 -28.87 -11.60 12.21
N VAL A 373 -29.48 -10.64 11.51
CA VAL A 373 -30.09 -10.84 10.18
C VAL A 373 -29.06 -11.23 9.11
N GLU A 374 -27.80 -10.83 9.29
CA GLU A 374 -26.71 -11.07 8.33
C GLU A 374 -25.82 -12.26 8.72
N ILE A 375 -26.26 -13.08 9.68
CA ILE A 375 -25.49 -14.25 10.12
C ILE A 375 -25.26 -15.22 8.96
N THR A 376 -24.00 -15.65 8.81
CA THR A 376 -23.60 -16.72 7.89
C THR A 376 -23.19 -17.97 8.69
N PRO A 377 -22.97 -19.13 8.05
CA PRO A 377 -22.48 -20.33 8.75
C PRO A 377 -21.17 -20.08 9.50
N PHE A 378 -20.36 -19.15 9.00
CA PHE A 378 -19.00 -18.90 9.43
C PHE A 378 -18.88 -18.13 10.75
N GLN A 379 -19.93 -17.42 11.20
CA GLN A 379 -19.95 -16.74 12.50
C GLN A 379 -20.67 -17.54 13.60
N THR A 380 -21.23 -18.70 13.26
CA THR A 380 -21.91 -19.54 14.26
C THR A 380 -20.93 -20.03 15.32
N TYR A 381 -21.41 -20.21 16.55
CA TYR A 381 -20.65 -20.83 17.64
C TYR A 381 -20.10 -22.19 17.22
N LEU A 382 -20.92 -22.95 16.47
CA LEU A 382 -20.58 -24.28 15.99
C LEU A 382 -19.31 -24.27 15.11
N TRP A 383 -19.27 -23.36 14.15
CA TRP A 383 -18.15 -23.21 13.22
C TRP A 383 -16.91 -22.72 13.96
N ASN A 384 -17.03 -21.64 14.74
CA ASN A 384 -15.92 -21.01 15.44
C ASN A 384 -15.32 -21.91 16.53
N LYS A 385 -16.14 -22.60 17.34
CA LYS A 385 -15.64 -23.55 18.34
C LYS A 385 -14.96 -24.75 17.68
N THR A 386 -15.51 -25.28 16.60
CA THR A 386 -14.88 -26.41 15.88
C THR A 386 -13.56 -25.99 15.23
N TRP A 387 -13.50 -24.78 14.66
CA TRP A 387 -12.27 -24.21 14.12
C TRP A 387 -11.23 -24.04 15.24
N TRP A 388 -11.63 -23.49 16.39
CA TRP A 388 -10.75 -23.29 17.53
C TRP A 388 -10.14 -24.60 18.05
N GLU A 389 -10.96 -25.64 18.20
CA GLU A 389 -10.50 -26.96 18.66
C GLU A 389 -9.43 -27.60 17.76
N ILE A 390 -9.48 -27.32 16.45
CA ILE A 390 -8.64 -27.97 15.45
C ILE A 390 -7.42 -27.12 15.09
N TYR A 391 -7.63 -25.83 14.81
CA TYR A 391 -6.60 -24.92 14.29
C TYR A 391 -6.16 -23.85 15.31
N GLY A 392 -6.90 -23.68 16.41
CA GLY A 392 -6.70 -22.58 17.35
C GLY A 392 -5.53 -22.75 18.33
N LYS A 393 -4.97 -23.96 18.47
CA LYS A 393 -4.04 -24.32 19.56
C LYS A 393 -2.77 -23.44 19.65
N GLU A 394 -2.27 -22.93 18.52
CA GLU A 394 -1.08 -22.06 18.49
C GLU A 394 -1.40 -20.58 18.73
N ASN A 395 -2.68 -20.23 18.80
CA ASN A 395 -3.18 -18.88 18.95
C ASN A 395 -3.73 -18.66 20.36
N LYS A 396 -3.88 -17.39 20.75
CA LYS A 396 -4.54 -17.05 22.02
C LYS A 396 -5.99 -16.66 21.78
N LEU A 397 -6.90 -17.27 22.54
CA LEU A 397 -8.32 -16.93 22.45
C LEU A 397 -8.50 -15.48 22.91
N PHE A 398 -9.26 -14.70 22.16
CA PHE A 398 -9.46 -13.30 22.46
C PHE A 398 -10.79 -12.82 21.88
N ILE A 399 -11.91 -13.18 22.50
CA ILE A 399 -13.24 -12.81 21.98
C ILE A 399 -13.73 -11.58 22.73
N ILE A 400 -14.07 -10.50 22.02
CA ILE A 400 -14.65 -9.30 22.62
C ILE A 400 -16.17 -9.44 22.61
N MET A 401 -16.81 -9.22 23.76
CA MET A 401 -18.26 -9.13 23.88
C MET A 401 -18.69 -7.75 24.35
N LEU A 402 -19.74 -7.21 23.75
CA LEU A 402 -20.34 -5.94 24.13
C LEU A 402 -21.68 -6.17 24.82
N HIS A 403 -21.93 -5.41 25.89
CA HIS A 403 -23.12 -5.51 26.73
C HIS A 403 -23.80 -4.15 26.83
N LEU A 404 -25.10 -4.12 26.53
CA LEU A 404 -25.97 -2.97 26.72
C LEU A 404 -26.95 -3.30 27.84
N ASN A 405 -26.95 -2.53 28.93
CA ASN A 405 -27.76 -2.81 30.13
C ASN A 405 -27.56 -4.25 30.66
N ASN A 406 -26.31 -4.70 30.77
CA ASN A 406 -25.91 -6.07 31.15
C ASN A 406 -26.43 -7.19 30.24
N LYS A 407 -27.02 -6.86 29.08
CA LYS A 407 -27.43 -7.84 28.07
C LYS A 407 -26.39 -7.88 26.95
N PRO A 408 -25.94 -9.07 26.52
CA PRO A 408 -25.00 -9.20 25.42
C PRO A 408 -25.67 -8.76 24.11
N VAL A 409 -25.00 -7.89 23.36
CA VAL A 409 -25.50 -7.30 22.10
C VAL A 409 -24.55 -7.48 20.92
N ALA A 410 -23.28 -7.81 21.15
CA ALA A 410 -22.35 -8.14 20.07
C ALA A 410 -21.26 -9.10 20.54
N ILE A 411 -20.76 -9.92 19.61
CA ILE A 411 -19.61 -10.80 19.79
C ILE A 411 -18.65 -10.58 18.61
N PHE A 412 -17.40 -10.26 18.92
CA PHE A 412 -16.29 -10.22 17.98
C PHE A 412 -15.41 -11.44 18.21
N PRO A 413 -15.54 -12.48 17.36
CA PRO A 413 -14.84 -13.75 17.56
C PRO A 413 -13.38 -13.61 17.13
N PHE A 414 -12.58 -12.84 17.88
CA PHE A 414 -11.18 -12.63 17.58
C PHE A 414 -10.28 -13.69 18.24
N MET A 415 -9.07 -13.76 17.72
CA MET A 415 -7.93 -14.46 18.28
C MET A 415 -6.67 -13.60 18.12
N ILE A 416 -5.68 -13.83 18.98
CA ILE A 416 -4.34 -13.26 18.81
C ILE A 416 -3.45 -14.36 18.22
N ALA A 417 -3.15 -14.20 16.95
CA ALA A 417 -2.22 -15.04 16.22
C ALA A 417 -0.78 -14.51 16.35
N HIS A 418 0.17 -15.42 16.26
CA HIS A 418 1.60 -15.12 16.28
C HIS A 418 2.19 -15.44 14.91
N ASP A 419 2.82 -14.47 14.28
CA ASP A 419 3.45 -14.62 12.97
C ASP A 419 4.93 -14.25 13.06
N LYS A 420 5.80 -14.93 12.28
CA LYS A 420 7.23 -14.61 12.24
C LYS A 420 7.51 -13.76 11.02
N TYR A 421 8.00 -12.55 11.26
CA TYR A 421 8.38 -11.63 10.19
C TYR A 421 9.80 -11.15 10.41
N LEU A 422 10.71 -11.49 9.48
CA LEU A 422 12.15 -11.20 9.61
C LEU A 422 12.72 -11.63 10.98
N ASN A 423 12.34 -12.83 11.46
CA ASN A 423 12.67 -13.38 12.79
C ASN A 423 12.11 -12.61 14.00
N VAL A 424 11.22 -11.64 13.80
CA VAL A 424 10.48 -10.96 14.88
C VAL A 424 9.08 -11.55 14.99
N THR A 425 8.65 -11.90 16.20
CA THR A 425 7.29 -12.38 16.44
C THR A 425 6.31 -11.21 16.45
N ILE A 426 5.40 -11.17 15.48
CA ILE A 426 4.31 -10.23 15.36
C ILE A 426 3.06 -10.83 15.99
N LYS A 427 2.35 -10.01 16.78
CA LYS A 427 1.04 -10.35 17.32
C LYS A 427 -0.04 -9.78 16.40
N LYS A 428 -0.87 -10.63 15.81
CA LYS A 428 -1.94 -10.22 14.91
C LYS A 428 -3.29 -10.51 15.54
N ILE A 429 -4.19 -9.54 15.57
CA ILE A 429 -5.60 -9.80 15.87
C ILE A 429 -6.28 -10.18 14.57
N GLN A 430 -6.91 -11.35 14.55
CA GLN A 430 -7.64 -11.90 13.42
C GLN A 430 -8.94 -12.51 13.91
N PHE A 431 -9.91 -12.71 13.02
CA PHE A 431 -11.08 -13.50 13.35
C PHE A 431 -10.73 -15.00 13.47
N ILE A 432 -11.37 -15.66 14.42
CA ILE A 432 -11.49 -17.11 14.45
C ILE A 432 -12.16 -17.53 13.14
N GLY A 433 -11.64 -18.56 12.49
CA GLY A 433 -12.11 -18.99 11.17
C GLY A 433 -11.27 -18.49 9.99
N THR A 434 -10.25 -17.65 10.23
CA THR A 434 -9.29 -17.22 9.19
C THR A 434 -8.76 -18.41 8.39
N GLY A 435 -8.65 -18.25 7.07
CA GLY A 435 -8.26 -19.30 6.12
C GLY A 435 -9.41 -20.19 5.65
N LYS A 436 -10.24 -20.72 6.57
CA LYS A 436 -11.28 -21.71 6.26
C LYS A 436 -12.69 -21.13 6.01
N SER A 437 -12.92 -19.89 6.41
CA SER A 437 -14.24 -19.25 6.34
C SER A 437 -14.36 -18.29 5.17
N ASP A 438 -15.46 -18.34 4.40
CA ASP A 438 -15.65 -17.41 3.27
C ASP A 438 -16.00 -15.99 3.75
N TYR A 439 -16.62 -15.86 4.92
CA TYR A 439 -16.98 -14.59 5.55
C TYR A 439 -16.39 -14.51 6.95
N LEU A 440 -15.86 -13.35 7.31
CA LEU A 440 -15.37 -13.07 8.66
C LEU A 440 -15.97 -11.74 9.14
N SER A 441 -16.84 -11.80 10.14
CA SER A 441 -17.55 -10.64 10.69
C SER A 441 -17.90 -10.88 12.16
N PRO A 442 -18.17 -9.82 12.93
CA PRO A 442 -18.79 -9.96 14.24
C PRO A 442 -20.25 -10.42 14.13
N ILE A 443 -20.79 -10.91 15.25
CA ILE A 443 -22.23 -11.14 15.42
C ILE A 443 -22.83 -9.93 16.11
N LEU A 444 -23.85 -9.31 15.51
CA LEU A 444 -24.38 -8.02 15.91
C LEU A 444 -25.89 -8.06 16.17
N ASN A 445 -26.31 -7.47 17.30
CA ASN A 445 -27.70 -7.14 17.63
C ASN A 445 -27.79 -5.68 18.15
N ILE A 446 -26.95 -4.81 17.61
CA ILE A 446 -26.85 -3.38 17.88
C ILE A 446 -26.39 -2.69 16.59
N ASP A 447 -26.53 -1.37 16.51
CA ASP A 447 -25.98 -0.58 15.42
C ASP A 447 -24.50 -0.93 15.16
N THR A 448 -24.20 -1.19 13.90
CA THR A 448 -22.89 -1.66 13.45
C THR A 448 -21.77 -0.68 13.79
N ASN A 449 -21.99 0.63 13.60
CA ASN A 449 -20.96 1.64 13.83
C ASN A 449 -20.66 1.75 15.33
N LEU A 450 -21.69 1.71 16.16
CA LEU A 450 -21.53 1.67 17.61
C LEU A 450 -20.77 0.43 18.07
N ALA A 451 -21.09 -0.76 17.54
CA ALA A 451 -20.41 -1.99 17.92
C ALA A 451 -18.91 -1.94 17.61
N TRP A 452 -18.56 -1.55 16.38
CA TRP A 452 -17.16 -1.42 15.97
C TRP A 452 -16.43 -0.35 16.76
N LEU A 453 -17.04 0.82 16.99
CA LEU A 453 -16.46 1.89 17.79
C LEU A 453 -16.07 1.41 19.19
N HIS A 454 -16.96 0.70 19.89
CA HIS A 454 -16.68 0.20 21.23
C HIS A 454 -15.63 -0.91 21.25
N ALA A 455 -15.67 -1.85 20.29
CA ALA A 455 -14.65 -2.89 20.16
C ALA A 455 -13.27 -2.27 19.87
N PHE A 456 -13.19 -1.30 18.96
CA PHE A 456 -11.96 -0.61 18.63
C PHE A 456 -11.43 0.25 19.78
N ASN A 457 -12.27 0.99 20.51
CA ASN A 457 -11.83 1.71 21.71
C ASN A 457 -11.11 0.76 22.68
N TYR A 458 -11.72 -0.40 22.96
CA TYR A 458 -11.09 -1.42 23.81
C TYR A 458 -9.75 -1.90 23.24
N LEU A 459 -9.66 -2.19 21.95
CA LEU A 459 -8.41 -2.61 21.30
C LEU A 459 -7.32 -1.55 21.38
N MET A 460 -7.68 -0.28 21.22
CA MET A 460 -6.74 0.85 21.25
C MET A 460 -6.20 1.11 22.65
N ASP A 461 -7.08 1.04 23.66
CA ASP A 461 -6.71 1.13 25.07
C ASP A 461 -5.77 -0.03 25.47
N ASN A 462 -5.89 -1.16 24.78
CA ASN A 462 -5.09 -2.37 24.99
C ASN A 462 -4.06 -2.63 23.88
N ASN A 463 -3.44 -1.59 23.32
CA ASN A 463 -2.48 -1.70 22.21
C ASN A 463 -1.21 -2.55 22.50
N ARG A 464 -0.98 -3.00 23.74
CA ARG A 464 0.09 -3.96 24.11
C ARG A 464 -0.19 -5.38 23.60
N LEU A 465 -1.45 -5.71 23.36
CA LEU A 465 -1.88 -7.07 23.02
C LEU A 465 -1.56 -7.45 21.57
N TRP A 466 -1.43 -6.46 20.69
CA TRP A 466 -1.35 -6.68 19.25
C TRP A 466 -0.34 -5.75 18.61
N HIS A 467 0.08 -6.08 17.41
CA HIS A 467 0.88 -5.22 16.54
C HIS A 467 0.08 -4.78 15.33
N VAL A 468 -0.68 -5.72 14.75
CA VAL A 468 -1.56 -5.51 13.59
C VAL A 468 -2.93 -6.09 13.91
N ILE A 469 -4.00 -5.39 13.56
CA ILE A 469 -5.34 -5.97 13.43
C ILE A 469 -5.54 -6.24 11.95
N GLU A 470 -5.82 -7.48 11.61
CA GLU A 470 -6.02 -7.93 10.25
C GLU A 470 -7.47 -8.39 10.07
N LEU A 471 -8.24 -7.56 9.38
CA LEU A 471 -9.62 -7.83 9.06
C LEU A 471 -9.70 -8.22 7.58
N GLN A 472 -9.85 -9.51 7.31
CA GLN A 472 -10.00 -10.05 5.96
C GLN A 472 -11.48 -10.35 5.69
N ARG A 473 -11.87 -10.40 4.41
CA ARG A 473 -13.18 -10.91 3.97
C ARG A 473 -14.39 -10.21 4.64
N LEU A 474 -14.27 -8.89 4.84
CA LEU A 474 -15.37 -8.05 5.32
C LEU A 474 -16.26 -7.60 4.16
N PRO A 475 -17.58 -7.89 4.16
CA PRO A 475 -18.48 -7.55 3.05
C PRO A 475 -18.71 -6.03 2.90
N ILE A 476 -18.75 -5.53 1.66
CA ILE A 476 -19.25 -4.19 1.31
C ILE A 476 -20.73 -4.13 1.65
N GLY A 477 -21.11 -3.24 2.57
CA GLY A 477 -22.50 -3.08 3.03
C GLY A 477 -22.62 -2.93 4.54
N LEU A 478 -21.58 -3.33 5.29
CA LEU A 478 -21.45 -2.88 6.67
C LEU A 478 -21.13 -1.37 6.65
N LYS A 479 -22.10 -0.53 7.04
CA LYS A 479 -21.92 0.90 7.39
C LYS A 479 -20.71 1.14 8.31
N ALA A 480 -20.22 0.09 8.98
CA ALA A 480 -18.97 0.02 9.74
C ALA A 480 -17.79 0.76 9.12
N PHE A 481 -17.60 0.66 7.80
CA PHE A 481 -16.33 1.06 7.20
C PHE A 481 -16.18 2.58 7.05
N GLU A 482 -17.26 3.29 6.71
CA GLU A 482 -17.22 4.77 6.69
C GLU A 482 -16.96 5.33 8.08
N GLY A 483 -17.64 4.79 9.10
CA GLY A 483 -17.44 5.18 10.49
C GLY A 483 -16.05 4.82 11.03
N LEU A 484 -15.54 3.63 10.70
CA LEU A 484 -14.23 3.15 11.13
C LEU A 484 -13.09 3.92 10.48
N ASN A 485 -13.19 4.21 9.18
CA ASN A 485 -12.15 4.94 8.47
C ASN A 485 -11.95 6.35 9.04
N ASN A 486 -13.06 7.09 9.22
CA ASN A 486 -13.04 8.42 9.83
C ASN A 486 -12.46 8.38 11.26
N TYR A 487 -12.88 7.39 12.06
CA TYR A 487 -12.37 7.19 13.41
C TYR A 487 -10.85 6.88 13.46
N LEU A 488 -10.33 6.05 12.54
CA LEU A 488 -8.91 5.72 12.46
C LEU A 488 -8.08 6.96 12.05
N ILE A 489 -8.59 7.75 11.10
CA ILE A 489 -7.98 9.01 10.65
C ILE A 489 -7.92 10.02 11.81
N GLU A 490 -9.04 10.27 12.49
CA GLU A 490 -9.14 11.20 13.62
C GLU A 490 -8.14 10.88 14.73
N ARG A 491 -7.89 9.60 15.01
CA ARG A 491 -6.95 9.14 16.03
C ARG A 491 -5.53 8.87 15.53
N LYS A 492 -5.22 9.24 14.29
CA LYS A 492 -3.89 9.12 13.67
C LYS A 492 -3.32 7.69 13.69
N TYR A 493 -4.17 6.67 13.52
CA TYR A 493 -3.71 5.29 13.37
C TYR A 493 -3.40 4.97 11.92
N PHE A 494 -2.27 4.30 11.69
CA PHE A 494 -1.90 3.80 10.37
C PHE A 494 -2.79 2.63 9.99
N HIS A 495 -3.41 2.71 8.83
CA HIS A 495 -4.13 1.59 8.27
C HIS A 495 -3.85 1.49 6.77
N ILE A 496 -3.91 0.27 6.27
CA ILE A 496 -3.82 -0.03 4.86
C ILE A 496 -5.11 -0.75 4.50
N THR A 497 -5.90 -0.12 3.64
CA THR A 497 -7.05 -0.75 3.02
C THR A 497 -6.62 -1.28 1.66
N ARG A 498 -6.81 -2.58 1.42
CA ARG A 498 -6.52 -3.21 0.13
C ARG A 498 -7.73 -3.98 -0.36
N LYS A 499 -7.85 -4.08 -1.68
CA LYS A 499 -8.65 -5.15 -2.28
C LYS A 499 -8.02 -6.48 -1.87
N ASP A 500 -8.84 -7.42 -1.41
CA ASP A 500 -8.33 -8.74 -1.03
C ASP A 500 -7.82 -9.45 -2.30
N LYS A 501 -6.52 -9.77 -2.35
CA LYS A 501 -5.90 -10.44 -3.51
C LYS A 501 -6.54 -11.79 -3.84
N HIS A 502 -7.22 -12.42 -2.88
CA HIS A 502 -7.79 -13.75 -3.01
C HIS A 502 -9.32 -13.76 -3.15
N CYS A 503 -10.00 -12.61 -3.02
CA CYS A 503 -11.46 -12.52 -3.18
C CYS A 503 -11.90 -11.12 -3.60
N GLN A 504 -12.20 -10.95 -4.90
CA GLN A 504 -12.70 -9.68 -5.45
C GLN A 504 -14.21 -9.50 -5.17
N GLY A 505 -14.94 -10.60 -4.94
CA GLY A 505 -16.34 -10.61 -4.53
C GLY A 505 -16.95 -12.01 -4.34
N CYS A 506 -18.18 -12.02 -3.83
CA CYS A 506 -19.09 -13.15 -3.75
C CYS A 506 -20.32 -12.89 -4.62
N PRO A 507 -20.43 -13.56 -5.78
CA PRO A 507 -21.65 -13.53 -6.59
C PRO A 507 -22.83 -14.16 -5.83
N THR A 508 -23.98 -13.49 -5.85
CA THR A 508 -25.20 -13.95 -5.19
C THR A 508 -26.41 -13.90 -6.11
N VAL A 509 -27.35 -14.81 -5.88
CA VAL A 509 -28.68 -14.82 -6.49
C VAL A 509 -29.67 -14.37 -5.43
N LYS A 510 -30.13 -13.13 -5.53
CA LYS A 510 -31.26 -12.64 -4.75
C LYS A 510 -32.54 -13.20 -5.36
N ILE A 511 -33.32 -13.92 -4.55
CA ILE A 511 -34.53 -14.61 -4.99
C ILE A 511 -35.72 -13.69 -4.69
N ASN A 512 -36.07 -12.86 -5.66
CA ASN A 512 -37.15 -11.87 -5.57
C ASN A 512 -38.22 -12.04 -6.67
N THR A 513 -38.03 -12.99 -7.58
CA THR A 513 -38.95 -13.30 -8.68
C THR A 513 -39.24 -14.81 -8.74
N GLY A 514 -40.09 -15.25 -9.68
CA GLY A 514 -40.25 -16.67 -9.99
C GLY A 514 -39.03 -17.26 -10.71
N TRP A 515 -38.86 -18.58 -10.63
CA TRP A 515 -37.78 -19.32 -11.30
C TRP A 515 -37.77 -19.10 -12.82
N LYS A 516 -38.94 -19.12 -13.47
CA LYS A 516 -39.07 -18.91 -14.92
C LYS A 516 -38.57 -17.53 -15.33
N ASP A 517 -38.92 -16.49 -14.57
CA ASP A 517 -38.54 -15.11 -14.85
C ASP A 517 -37.04 -14.90 -14.65
N PHE A 518 -36.48 -15.41 -13.55
CA PHE A 518 -35.04 -15.40 -13.31
C PHE A 518 -34.29 -16.09 -14.46
N LEU A 519 -34.74 -17.27 -14.87
CA LEU A 519 -34.07 -18.04 -15.91
C LEU A 519 -34.16 -17.36 -17.28
N LEU A 520 -35.28 -16.73 -17.63
CA LEU A 520 -35.44 -16.01 -18.90
C LEU A 520 -34.67 -14.69 -18.94
N LYS A 521 -34.57 -14.00 -17.80
CA LYS A 521 -33.84 -12.75 -17.67
C LYS A 521 -32.33 -12.97 -17.72
N GLU A 522 -31.83 -13.98 -17.01
CA GLU A 522 -30.39 -14.22 -16.86
C GLU A 522 -29.82 -15.19 -17.91
N LYS A 523 -30.65 -16.03 -18.56
CA LYS A 523 -30.18 -17.06 -19.51
C LYS A 523 -30.92 -17.02 -20.84
N THR A 524 -30.14 -17.13 -21.91
CA THR A 524 -30.69 -17.30 -23.27
C THR A 524 -31.36 -18.68 -23.44
N LYS A 525 -32.37 -18.75 -24.32
CA LYS A 525 -33.02 -20.02 -24.73
C LYS A 525 -31.98 -21.07 -25.18
N LYS A 526 -30.93 -20.65 -25.90
CA LYS A 526 -29.82 -21.51 -26.35
C LYS A 526 -29.06 -22.13 -25.16
N THR A 527 -28.80 -21.38 -24.10
CA THR A 527 -28.11 -21.89 -22.89
C THR A 527 -28.96 -22.94 -22.17
N ILE A 528 -30.26 -22.70 -22.03
CA ILE A 528 -31.18 -23.65 -21.39
C ILE A 528 -31.24 -24.97 -22.18
N GLN A 529 -31.32 -24.89 -23.52
CA GLN A 529 -31.32 -26.07 -24.38
C GLN A 529 -30.01 -26.86 -24.28
N LYS A 530 -28.86 -26.18 -24.22
CA LYS A 530 -27.55 -26.83 -23.99
C LYS A 530 -27.49 -27.59 -22.67
N ILE A 531 -28.07 -27.04 -21.59
CA ILE A 531 -28.12 -27.71 -20.28
C ILE A 531 -29.00 -28.97 -20.35
N ARG A 532 -30.19 -28.87 -20.96
CA ARG A 532 -31.08 -30.03 -21.16
C ARG A 532 -30.42 -31.13 -21.99
N HIS A 533 -29.73 -30.76 -23.06
CA HIS A 533 -28.97 -31.70 -23.88
C HIS A 533 -27.87 -32.41 -23.08
N LYS A 534 -27.15 -31.70 -22.21
CA LYS A 534 -26.13 -32.30 -21.33
C LYS A 534 -26.73 -33.28 -20.31
N TYR A 535 -27.91 -33.01 -19.75
CA TYR A 535 -28.63 -33.99 -18.92
C TYR A 535 -28.95 -35.25 -19.72
N ALA A 536 -29.54 -35.12 -20.90
CA ALA A 536 -29.88 -36.26 -21.74
C ALA A 536 -28.66 -37.09 -22.13
N LEU A 537 -27.53 -36.45 -22.44
CA LEU A 537 -26.27 -37.14 -22.70
C LEU A 537 -25.72 -37.87 -21.47
N LEU A 538 -25.80 -37.24 -20.30
CA LEU A 538 -25.34 -37.88 -19.06
C LEU A 538 -26.20 -39.09 -18.71
N SER A 539 -27.52 -39.04 -18.97
CA SER A 539 -28.44 -40.16 -18.74
C SER A 539 -28.20 -41.35 -19.67
N LYS A 540 -27.56 -41.14 -20.83
CA LYS A 540 -27.16 -42.24 -21.72
C LYS A 540 -25.98 -43.04 -21.16
N ASN A 541 -25.24 -42.48 -20.21
CA ASN A 541 -24.08 -43.12 -19.57
C ASN A 541 -24.46 -43.87 -18.28
N GLY A 542 -25.75 -44.11 -18.06
CA GLY A 542 -26.26 -44.86 -16.91
C GLY A 542 -27.32 -44.09 -16.11
N THR A 543 -27.86 -44.75 -15.09
CA THR A 543 -28.90 -44.17 -14.23
C THR A 543 -28.34 -43.00 -13.42
N ILE A 544 -28.99 -41.84 -13.55
CA ILE A 544 -28.67 -40.66 -12.75
C ILE A 544 -29.51 -40.66 -11.47
N SER A 545 -28.86 -40.55 -10.32
CA SER A 545 -29.54 -40.29 -9.04
C SER A 545 -28.98 -39.05 -8.36
N PHE A 546 -29.86 -38.38 -7.60
CA PHE A 546 -29.51 -37.17 -6.86
C PHE A 546 -29.40 -37.51 -5.37
N LEU A 547 -28.30 -37.07 -4.77
CA LEU A 547 -28.08 -37.19 -3.34
C LEU A 547 -28.50 -35.90 -2.65
N LEU A 548 -29.35 -36.01 -1.63
CA LEU A 548 -29.60 -34.96 -0.65
C LEU A 548 -29.50 -35.58 0.74
N VAL A 549 -28.38 -35.35 1.42
CA VAL A 549 -28.20 -35.89 2.77
C VAL A 549 -28.45 -34.83 3.82
N LYS A 550 -29.35 -35.20 4.75
CA LYS A 550 -29.77 -34.37 5.88
C LYS A 550 -29.40 -34.98 7.24
N GLU A 551 -29.09 -36.28 7.29
CA GLU A 551 -28.91 -37.03 8.54
C GLU A 551 -27.45 -37.38 8.84
N LYS A 552 -27.13 -37.50 10.13
CA LYS A 552 -25.77 -37.75 10.64
C LYS A 552 -25.19 -39.11 10.22
N LYS A 553 -26.01 -40.16 10.16
CA LYS A 553 -25.55 -41.56 10.00
C LYS A 553 -24.70 -41.78 8.74
N GLN A 554 -24.91 -40.98 7.70
CA GLN A 554 -24.25 -41.15 6.40
C GLN A 554 -23.08 -40.18 6.14
N ILE A 555 -22.86 -39.18 7.00
CA ILE A 555 -21.91 -38.08 6.71
C ILE A 555 -20.47 -38.56 6.52
N LYS A 556 -19.99 -39.47 7.37
CA LYS A 556 -18.61 -39.98 7.29
C LYS A 556 -18.37 -40.73 5.97
N GLN A 557 -19.29 -41.63 5.61
CA GLN A 557 -19.21 -42.40 4.37
C GLN A 557 -19.21 -41.47 3.14
N ILE A 558 -20.10 -40.47 3.12
CA ILE A 558 -20.19 -39.52 2.00
C ILE A 558 -18.94 -38.65 1.91
N LEU A 559 -18.41 -38.16 3.03
CA LEU A 559 -17.18 -37.36 3.02
C LEU A 559 -15.97 -38.14 2.49
N ASN A 560 -15.90 -39.46 2.73
CA ASN A 560 -14.88 -40.31 2.10
C ASN A 560 -15.02 -40.31 0.58
N ILE A 561 -16.23 -40.50 0.06
CA ILE A 561 -16.51 -40.49 -1.39
C ILE A 561 -16.20 -39.09 -1.98
N ILE A 562 -16.56 -38.01 -1.28
CA ILE A 562 -16.24 -36.63 -1.69
C ILE A 562 -14.72 -36.43 -1.77
N ALA A 563 -13.96 -36.92 -0.78
CA ALA A 563 -12.50 -36.81 -0.78
C ALA A 563 -11.86 -37.53 -1.97
N GLU A 564 -12.41 -38.69 -2.39
CA GLU A 564 -11.95 -39.38 -3.60
C GLU A 564 -12.17 -38.56 -4.87
N VAL A 565 -13.35 -37.93 -5.02
CA VAL A 565 -13.66 -37.07 -6.18
C VAL A 565 -12.72 -35.87 -6.20
N GLU A 566 -12.48 -35.26 -5.05
CA GLU A 566 -11.64 -34.07 -4.94
C GLU A 566 -10.16 -34.36 -5.24
N ASN A 567 -9.64 -35.49 -4.77
CA ASN A 567 -8.29 -35.97 -5.07
C ASN A 567 -8.05 -36.22 -6.56
N LYS A 568 -9.09 -36.59 -7.31
CA LYS A 568 -9.03 -36.76 -8.78
C LYS A 568 -9.20 -35.43 -9.52
N SER A 569 -9.75 -34.41 -8.86
CA SER A 569 -10.16 -33.16 -9.51
C SER A 569 -9.03 -32.15 -9.69
N TRP A 570 -9.26 -31.17 -10.56
CA TRP A 570 -8.39 -30.00 -10.75
C TRP A 570 -8.14 -29.20 -9.46
N LYS A 571 -9.02 -29.33 -8.45
CA LYS A 571 -8.90 -28.62 -7.17
C LYS A 571 -7.82 -29.14 -6.24
N LYS A 572 -7.26 -30.33 -6.48
CA LYS A 572 -6.27 -30.97 -5.60
C LYS A 572 -5.13 -30.03 -5.20
N ASN A 573 -4.62 -29.26 -6.16
CA ASN A 573 -3.49 -28.34 -5.94
C ASN A 573 -3.93 -26.89 -5.72
N SER A 574 -5.23 -26.63 -5.51
CA SER A 574 -5.75 -25.28 -5.30
C SER A 574 -5.76 -24.92 -3.81
N GLU A 575 -5.55 -23.64 -3.49
CA GLU A 575 -5.72 -23.10 -2.13
C GLU A 575 -7.16 -23.29 -1.59
N THR A 576 -8.11 -23.65 -2.45
CA THR A 576 -9.52 -23.87 -2.11
C THR A 576 -9.91 -25.33 -1.90
N ALA A 577 -8.98 -26.27 -1.99
CA ALA A 577 -9.27 -27.68 -1.71
C ALA A 577 -9.73 -27.85 -0.24
N LEU A 578 -10.69 -28.75 -0.03
CA LEU A 578 -11.28 -29.04 1.27
C LEU A 578 -10.38 -29.92 2.15
N PHE A 579 -9.53 -30.76 1.57
CA PHE A 579 -8.82 -31.84 2.27
C PHE A 579 -7.32 -31.81 2.00
N HIS A 580 -6.63 -30.74 2.44
CA HIS A 580 -5.16 -30.66 2.34
C HIS A 580 -4.46 -31.47 3.43
N SER A 581 -5.15 -31.75 4.53
CA SER A 581 -4.59 -32.45 5.70
C SER A 581 -5.64 -33.28 6.43
N SER A 582 -5.20 -34.08 7.39
CA SER A 582 -6.09 -34.84 8.28
C SER A 582 -6.92 -33.91 9.18
N GLU A 583 -6.38 -32.75 9.58
CA GLU A 583 -7.10 -31.71 10.33
C GLU A 583 -8.27 -31.15 9.53
N ASP A 584 -8.06 -30.91 8.24
CA ASP A 584 -9.08 -30.43 7.31
C ASP A 584 -10.25 -31.41 7.17
N TYR A 585 -9.94 -32.70 7.01
CA TYR A 585 -10.96 -33.74 7.01
C TYR A 585 -11.71 -33.80 8.35
N CYS A 586 -10.98 -33.77 9.47
CA CYS A 586 -11.57 -33.76 10.81
C CYS A 586 -12.50 -32.55 11.04
N PHE A 587 -12.09 -31.37 10.56
CA PHE A 587 -12.89 -30.14 10.63
C PHE A 587 -14.19 -30.30 9.85
N MET A 588 -14.11 -30.74 8.59
CA MET A 588 -15.28 -30.95 7.75
C MET A 588 -16.21 -32.03 8.30
N LEU A 589 -15.67 -33.14 8.83
CA LEU A 589 -16.48 -34.19 9.46
C LEU A 589 -17.26 -33.67 10.67
N LYS A 590 -16.60 -32.94 11.57
CA LYS A 590 -17.26 -32.36 12.76
C LYS A 590 -18.31 -31.31 12.37
N VAL A 591 -17.96 -30.39 11.47
CA VAL A 591 -18.86 -29.31 11.02
C VAL A 591 -20.07 -29.92 10.31
N CYS A 592 -19.89 -30.76 9.29
CA CYS A 592 -20.99 -31.39 8.56
C CYS A 592 -21.89 -32.19 9.50
N SER A 593 -21.32 -33.01 10.39
CA SER A 593 -22.13 -33.82 11.32
C SER A 593 -23.02 -32.95 12.21
N LYS A 594 -22.46 -31.88 12.78
CA LYS A 594 -23.18 -30.97 13.67
C LYS A 594 -24.20 -30.08 12.93
N PHE A 595 -23.90 -29.65 11.70
CA PHE A 595 -24.86 -28.92 10.87
C PHE A 595 -25.99 -29.83 10.38
N ALA A 596 -25.73 -31.12 10.12
CA ALA A 596 -26.74 -32.11 9.78
C ALA A 596 -27.71 -32.36 10.93
N GLU A 597 -27.21 -32.53 12.16
CA GLU A 597 -28.04 -32.65 13.38
C GLU A 597 -29.03 -31.48 13.55
N LYS A 598 -28.64 -30.28 13.12
CA LYS A 598 -29.49 -29.07 13.16
C LYS A 598 -30.36 -28.88 11.91
N GLY A 599 -30.37 -29.82 10.97
CA GLY A 599 -31.10 -29.71 9.71
C GLY A 599 -30.58 -28.63 8.74
N LYS A 600 -29.38 -28.08 9.01
CA LYS A 600 -28.79 -26.95 8.30
C LYS A 600 -27.83 -27.37 7.18
N LEU A 601 -27.34 -28.62 7.17
CA LEU A 601 -26.45 -29.11 6.10
C LEU A 601 -27.23 -29.45 4.83
N ARG A 602 -26.63 -29.18 3.67
CA ARG A 602 -27.05 -29.67 2.36
C ARG A 602 -25.85 -30.28 1.65
N LEU A 603 -25.76 -31.61 1.66
CA LEU A 603 -24.85 -32.35 0.78
C LEU A 603 -25.62 -32.75 -0.45
N LEU A 604 -25.22 -32.19 -1.58
CA LEU A 604 -25.85 -32.40 -2.88
C LEU A 604 -24.88 -33.14 -3.79
N GLY A 605 -25.37 -34.04 -4.63
CA GLY A 605 -24.50 -34.74 -5.57
C GLY A 605 -25.28 -35.41 -6.70
N ILE A 606 -24.57 -35.70 -7.79
CA ILE A 606 -25.08 -36.49 -8.91
C ILE A 606 -24.27 -37.77 -8.97
N PHE A 607 -24.96 -38.91 -9.01
CA PHE A 607 -24.38 -40.23 -9.21
C PHE A 607 -24.68 -40.72 -10.62
N VAL A 608 -23.73 -41.45 -11.21
CA VAL A 608 -23.90 -42.23 -12.44
C VAL A 608 -23.41 -43.63 -12.13
N GLU A 609 -24.27 -44.64 -12.27
CA GLU A 609 -23.93 -46.06 -11.98
C GLU A 609 -23.28 -46.23 -10.59
N ASN A 610 -23.88 -45.61 -9.56
CA ASN A 610 -23.39 -45.59 -8.17
C ASN A 610 -22.05 -44.87 -7.92
N ARG A 611 -21.47 -44.21 -8.93
CA ARG A 611 -20.28 -43.36 -8.76
C ARG A 611 -20.68 -41.89 -8.61
N LEU A 612 -20.23 -41.23 -7.53
CA LEU A 612 -20.40 -39.79 -7.35
C LEU A 612 -19.54 -39.02 -8.36
N ILE A 613 -20.16 -38.29 -9.28
CA ILE A 613 -19.44 -37.55 -10.33
C ILE A 613 -19.26 -36.06 -10.01
N VAL A 614 -20.15 -35.48 -9.20
CA VAL A 614 -20.09 -34.10 -8.74
C VAL A 614 -20.74 -34.00 -7.37
N TYR A 615 -20.18 -33.17 -6.50
CA TYR A 615 -20.76 -32.87 -5.21
C TYR A 615 -20.83 -31.37 -4.97
N ARG A 616 -21.69 -30.97 -4.03
CA ARG A 616 -21.69 -29.66 -3.40
C ARG A 616 -21.95 -29.80 -1.91
N ILE A 617 -21.12 -29.14 -1.12
CA ILE A 617 -21.34 -28.91 0.30
C ILE A 617 -21.90 -27.50 0.45
N GLY A 618 -23.10 -27.39 1.01
CA GLY A 618 -23.71 -26.10 1.33
C GLY A 618 -24.45 -26.12 2.67
N TYR A 619 -24.80 -24.92 3.14
CA TYR A 619 -25.48 -24.71 4.41
C TYR A 619 -26.70 -23.83 4.21
N LEU A 620 -27.83 -24.21 4.79
CA LEU A 620 -29.06 -23.43 4.80
C LEU A 620 -29.23 -22.74 6.16
N ILE A 621 -29.18 -21.41 6.17
CA ILE A 621 -29.34 -20.59 7.39
C ILE A 621 -30.23 -19.40 7.07
N LYS A 622 -31.27 -19.16 7.87
CA LYS A 622 -32.24 -18.06 7.69
C LYS A 622 -32.74 -17.92 6.25
N ASN A 623 -33.10 -19.04 5.62
CA ASN A 623 -33.56 -19.13 4.23
C ASN A 623 -32.54 -18.65 3.18
N LYS A 624 -31.26 -18.47 3.54
CA LYS A 624 -30.13 -18.22 2.64
C LYS A 624 -29.33 -19.52 2.47
N PHE A 625 -29.09 -19.93 1.22
CA PHE A 625 -28.24 -21.08 0.91
C PHE A 625 -26.81 -20.62 0.67
N PHE A 626 -25.84 -21.12 1.44
CA PHE A 626 -24.42 -20.82 1.28
C PHE A 626 -23.69 -22.00 0.65
N SER A 627 -23.20 -21.83 -0.58
CA SER A 627 -22.38 -22.82 -1.27
C SER A 627 -20.94 -22.72 -0.79
N TYR A 628 -20.45 -23.74 -0.09
CA TYR A 628 -19.13 -23.71 0.52
C TYR A 628 -18.06 -24.37 -0.36
N SER A 629 -18.37 -25.55 -0.91
CA SER A 629 -17.45 -26.22 -1.82
C SER A 629 -18.20 -27.04 -2.86
N THR A 630 -17.60 -27.17 -4.03
CA THR A 630 -18.10 -27.93 -5.16
C THR A 630 -16.90 -28.44 -5.95
N SER A 631 -16.88 -29.72 -6.29
CA SER A 631 -15.93 -30.30 -7.23
C SER A 631 -16.58 -31.44 -8.01
N TYR A 632 -15.91 -31.87 -9.08
CA TYR A 632 -16.39 -32.93 -9.95
C TYR A 632 -15.23 -33.79 -10.46
N ASP A 633 -15.56 -35.03 -10.83
CA ASP A 633 -14.65 -35.98 -11.43
C ASP A 633 -14.30 -35.54 -12.87
N PRO A 634 -13.02 -35.28 -13.19
CA PRO A 634 -12.62 -34.77 -14.50
C PRO A 634 -13.02 -35.64 -15.68
N VAL A 635 -13.24 -36.95 -15.49
CA VAL A 635 -13.73 -37.87 -16.53
C VAL A 635 -15.05 -37.38 -17.13
N TYR A 636 -15.88 -36.73 -16.30
CA TYR A 636 -17.20 -36.22 -16.70
C TYR A 636 -17.18 -34.73 -17.09
N LYS A 637 -15.99 -34.09 -17.23
CA LYS A 637 -15.86 -32.66 -17.56
C LYS A 637 -16.66 -32.25 -18.81
N LYS A 638 -16.74 -33.11 -19.83
CA LYS A 638 -17.48 -32.88 -21.08
C LYS A 638 -18.98 -32.60 -20.86
N PHE A 639 -19.57 -33.15 -19.80
CA PHE A 639 -20.99 -32.95 -19.45
C PHE A 639 -21.22 -31.71 -18.57
N SER A 640 -20.15 -31.03 -18.14
CA SER A 640 -20.22 -29.88 -17.23
C SER A 640 -21.06 -30.13 -15.95
N PRO A 641 -20.81 -31.22 -15.20
CA PRO A 641 -21.68 -31.67 -14.11
C PRO A 641 -21.81 -30.63 -12.99
N GLY A 642 -20.79 -29.79 -12.76
CA GLY A 642 -20.87 -28.66 -11.83
C GLY A 642 -21.96 -27.64 -12.16
N ILE A 643 -22.21 -27.37 -13.45
CA ILE A 643 -23.27 -26.44 -13.90
C ILE A 643 -24.65 -27.09 -13.80
N LEU A 644 -24.74 -28.40 -14.07
CA LEU A 644 -25.97 -29.17 -13.91
C LEU A 644 -26.43 -29.12 -12.44
N LEU A 645 -25.54 -29.49 -11.52
CA LEU A 645 -25.81 -29.42 -10.08
C LEU A 645 -26.09 -27.98 -9.62
N LEU A 646 -25.40 -26.98 -10.19
CA LEU A 646 -25.65 -25.58 -9.90
C LEU A 646 -27.08 -25.14 -10.22
N LYS A 647 -27.53 -25.40 -11.45
CA LYS A 647 -28.86 -25.05 -11.90
C LYS A 647 -29.93 -25.67 -11.00
N ASP A 648 -29.81 -26.97 -10.71
CA ASP A 648 -30.80 -27.65 -9.86
C ASP A 648 -30.76 -27.17 -8.40
N THR A 649 -29.57 -26.81 -7.88
CA THR A 649 -29.48 -26.24 -6.54
C THR A 649 -30.17 -24.87 -6.46
N ILE A 650 -29.94 -23.99 -7.46
CA ILE A 650 -30.59 -22.68 -7.49
C ILE A 650 -32.09 -22.87 -7.66
N GLN A 651 -32.54 -23.72 -8.58
CA GLN A 651 -33.96 -24.03 -8.77
C GLN A 651 -34.61 -24.51 -7.47
N SER A 652 -33.95 -25.42 -6.75
CA SER A 652 -34.42 -25.88 -5.44
C SER A 652 -34.55 -24.74 -4.43
N CYS A 653 -33.69 -23.72 -4.47
CA CYS A 653 -33.82 -22.54 -3.61
C CYS A 653 -35.09 -21.74 -3.96
N PHE A 654 -35.45 -21.60 -5.24
CA PHE A 654 -36.72 -20.98 -5.64
C PHE A 654 -37.91 -21.82 -5.17
N ASP A 655 -37.87 -23.13 -5.40
CA ASP A 655 -38.96 -24.05 -5.05
C ASP A 655 -39.22 -24.07 -3.53
N ASN A 656 -38.17 -23.93 -2.72
CA ASN A 656 -38.26 -23.88 -1.25
C ASN A 656 -38.44 -22.46 -0.69
N ARG A 657 -38.68 -21.44 -1.53
CA ARG A 657 -38.87 -20.04 -1.13
C ARG A 657 -37.71 -19.48 -0.28
N ASN A 658 -36.49 -19.87 -0.63
CA ASN A 658 -35.29 -19.22 -0.10
C ASN A 658 -35.22 -17.77 -0.56
N ILE A 659 -34.54 -16.92 0.20
CA ILE A 659 -34.37 -15.50 -0.15
C ILE A 659 -33.07 -15.24 -0.92
N GLU A 660 -32.09 -16.15 -0.81
CA GLU A 660 -30.79 -16.00 -1.45
C GLU A 660 -30.11 -17.35 -1.71
N TYR A 661 -29.43 -17.46 -2.85
CA TYR A 661 -28.38 -18.43 -3.08
C TYR A 661 -27.03 -17.71 -3.19
N ASN A 662 -26.09 -18.08 -2.33
CA ASN A 662 -24.80 -17.46 -2.19
C ASN A 662 -23.72 -18.40 -2.73
N HIS A 663 -22.95 -17.95 -3.72
CA HIS A 663 -21.95 -18.81 -4.38
C HIS A 663 -20.70 -19.09 -3.54
N GLY A 664 -20.52 -18.39 -2.41
CA GLY A 664 -19.27 -18.38 -1.66
C GLY A 664 -18.18 -17.56 -2.36
N ARG A 665 -16.94 -17.66 -1.87
CA ARG A 665 -15.82 -16.86 -2.38
C ARG A 665 -15.49 -17.13 -3.86
N GLY A 666 -15.15 -16.08 -4.63
CA GLY A 666 -14.57 -16.19 -5.97
C GLY A 666 -15.47 -15.66 -7.10
N GLU A 667 -14.85 -15.08 -8.13
CA GLU A 667 -15.49 -14.43 -9.28
C GLU A 667 -15.36 -15.24 -10.58
N GLU A 668 -15.31 -16.57 -10.48
CA GLU A 668 -15.27 -17.43 -11.67
C GLU A 668 -16.46 -17.12 -12.59
N LYS A 669 -16.21 -17.05 -13.90
CA LYS A 669 -17.21 -16.65 -14.91
C LYS A 669 -18.58 -17.32 -14.72
N PHE A 670 -18.60 -18.62 -14.40
CA PHE A 670 -19.86 -19.32 -14.19
C PHE A 670 -20.64 -18.89 -12.94
N LYS A 671 -20.00 -18.37 -11.88
CA LYS A 671 -20.70 -17.82 -10.71
C LYS A 671 -21.35 -16.49 -11.08
N ILE A 672 -20.59 -15.62 -11.75
CA ILE A 672 -21.08 -14.33 -12.25
C ILE A 672 -22.25 -14.54 -13.20
N ASP A 673 -22.09 -15.41 -14.20
CA ASP A 673 -23.14 -15.68 -15.20
C ASP A 673 -24.45 -16.12 -14.53
N TRP A 674 -24.39 -16.77 -13.36
CA TRP A 674 -25.55 -17.31 -12.63
C TRP A 674 -26.00 -16.43 -11.47
N SER A 675 -25.49 -15.20 -11.34
CA SER A 675 -25.80 -14.27 -10.25
C SER A 675 -26.44 -12.99 -10.75
N ASN A 676 -27.25 -12.36 -9.91
CA ASN A 676 -27.89 -11.05 -10.19
C ASN A 676 -27.43 -9.95 -9.20
N SER A 677 -26.48 -10.28 -8.33
CA SER A 677 -25.85 -9.37 -7.37
C SER A 677 -24.40 -9.80 -7.12
N LEU A 678 -23.54 -8.87 -6.71
CA LEU A 678 -22.14 -9.11 -6.39
C LEU A 678 -21.75 -8.33 -5.14
N ASP A 679 -21.49 -9.05 -4.04
CA ASP A 679 -20.96 -8.45 -2.82
C ASP A 679 -19.43 -8.43 -2.92
N ARG A 680 -18.76 -7.31 -2.69
CA ARG A 680 -17.28 -7.27 -2.69
C ARG A 680 -16.74 -7.37 -1.28
N PHE A 681 -15.46 -7.75 -1.15
CA PHE A 681 -14.77 -7.81 0.13
C PHE A 681 -13.52 -6.95 0.17
N TYR A 682 -13.17 -6.50 1.37
CA TYR A 682 -11.90 -5.82 1.64
C TYR A 682 -11.05 -6.55 2.66
N ARG A 683 -9.74 -6.32 2.53
CA ARG A 683 -8.76 -6.62 3.57
C ARG A 683 -8.23 -5.31 4.13
N ILE A 684 -8.30 -5.19 5.44
CA ILE A 684 -7.85 -4.01 6.17
C ILE A 684 -6.78 -4.45 7.17
N LEU A 685 -5.62 -3.81 7.09
CA LEU A 685 -4.55 -3.95 8.06
C LEU A 685 -4.48 -2.67 8.89
N ILE A 686 -4.65 -2.77 10.19
CA ILE A 686 -4.58 -1.62 11.11
C ILE A 686 -3.38 -1.84 12.01
N PHE A 687 -2.49 -0.86 12.06
CA PHE A 687 -1.25 -0.93 12.83
C PHE A 687 -1.37 0.00 14.02
N ASN A 688 -0.96 -0.46 15.19
CA ASN A 688 -0.95 0.43 16.36
C ASN A 688 0.18 1.48 16.25
N ASN A 689 0.14 2.49 17.12
CA ASN A 689 1.08 3.61 17.11
C ASN A 689 2.44 3.31 17.79
N ARG A 690 2.76 2.04 18.05
CA ARG A 690 4.04 1.64 18.63
C ARG A 690 5.11 1.57 17.55
N LEU A 691 6.35 1.76 17.97
CA LEU A 691 7.49 1.70 17.06
C LEU A 691 7.60 0.34 16.34
N SER A 692 7.33 -0.77 17.04
CA SER A 692 7.36 -2.12 16.43
C SER A 692 6.29 -2.29 15.36
N SER A 693 5.06 -1.82 15.58
CA SER A 693 3.98 -1.86 14.59
C SER A 693 4.21 -0.93 13.41
N LEU A 694 4.76 0.26 13.68
CA LEU A 694 5.14 1.20 12.65
C LEU A 694 6.22 0.62 11.74
N LEU A 695 7.24 -0.03 12.30
CA LEU A 695 8.24 -0.77 11.51
C LEU A 695 7.59 -1.79 10.57
N ILE A 696 6.60 -2.54 11.06
CA ILE A 696 5.89 -3.55 10.25
C ILE A 696 5.08 -2.86 9.13
N TYR A 697 4.30 -1.82 9.45
CA TYR A 697 3.55 -1.02 8.48
C TYR A 697 4.47 -0.50 7.37
N THR A 698 5.59 0.08 7.80
CA THR A 698 6.61 0.70 6.97
C THR A 698 7.25 -0.31 6.03
N ILE A 699 7.59 -1.51 6.50
CA ILE A 699 8.12 -2.58 5.64
C ILE A 699 7.04 -3.06 4.66
N ASP A 700 5.79 -3.21 5.11
CA ASP A 700 4.69 -3.68 4.26
C ASP A 700 4.35 -2.68 3.13
N LYS A 701 4.29 -1.37 3.44
CA LYS A 701 4.14 -0.30 2.44
C LYS A 701 5.31 -0.29 1.45
N PHE A 702 6.53 -0.43 1.97
CA PHE A 702 7.74 -0.44 1.18
C PHE A 702 7.78 -1.62 0.19
N ILE A 703 7.41 -2.83 0.62
CA ILE A 703 7.32 -4.01 -0.27
C ILE A 703 6.31 -3.76 -1.40
N VAL A 704 5.17 -3.13 -1.10
CA VAL A 704 4.16 -2.83 -2.13
C VAL A 704 4.64 -1.80 -3.13
N SER A 705 5.30 -0.72 -2.69
CA SER A 705 5.85 0.28 -3.61
C SER A 705 6.89 -0.32 -4.57
N ILE A 706 7.61 -1.37 -4.17
CA ILE A 706 8.56 -2.08 -5.03
C ILE A 706 7.86 -2.92 -6.10
N HIS A 707 6.82 -3.67 -5.73
CA HIS A 707 6.26 -4.72 -6.59
C HIS A 707 5.19 -4.21 -7.56
N GLY A 708 4.76 -2.95 -7.46
CA GLY A 708 3.79 -2.36 -8.41
C GLY A 708 2.46 -3.11 -8.49
N VAL A 709 2.12 -3.95 -7.51
CA VAL A 709 0.85 -4.68 -7.47
C VAL A 709 -0.16 -3.84 -6.69
N LEU A 710 -0.88 -2.99 -7.40
CA LEU A 710 -2.15 -2.39 -6.98
C LEU A 710 -3.32 -3.34 -7.31
#